data_AF-A0A7C7WN51-F1
#
_entry.id   AF-A0A7C7WN51-F1
#
_cell.length_a   1.000
_cell.length_b   1.000
_cell.length_c   1.000
_cell.angle_alpha   90.00
_cell.angle_beta   90.00
_cell.angle_gamma   90.00
#
_symmetry.space_group_name_H-M   'P 1'
#
loop_
_entity.id
_entity.type
_entity.pdbx_description
1 polymer ?
#
loop_
_entity_poly.entity_id
_entity_poly.type
_entity_poly.pdbx_seq_one_letter_code
_entity_poly.pdbx_strand_id
1 'polypeptide(L)'
;LDIASDQIPVRPGAHYMIGGVTVDAGGQTSLPGLLAAGEVTSTGLHGANRLASNSLVEGLVYGARTGEAASRAAREMADDFAVPAVGSDWESGDGDDEELHLTDLRNALSSLMWRQVGIERTEEEMKDAAEQVEFFETTIRPLLADNCYQCHSARTTTPSGGLRLDSRAGVLTGGDTGPALVPGDAGASALMQRVQGRPVLMPPTGALTQEQIVALTEWVEMGAPWSEGAAAEADPPDPSEPFDLDRRRRTHWAWQPVRPVPPPEVSAPAWSVRPVDRFIRARLDGEGMTPAAPADRHTLIRRLSFDLRGLPPTPAEVARFVGDVSPNAFEALVDRYLDSAHFGERWARHWMDLVRYSDSHGSEGDPDIPEAWRYRDYLIRALNADVPYDQLVREHLAGDLLAEPRLDPDGGLNESLIATAHYRLVEHGYQPVDPWEDRVKWTDNQVDVVSKAFMGLTVSCARCHDHKFDAIRQTDYYSLFGTLYGARPTQRAIDTPARLETNKAALVEAKADIRRRLADAWLDAVDEVPARLAALADPSGDIESPADLAGLPRVGGAGPAEPDGRLLSAWRELSVVEPAVFPQTWTAWRDRWIDDIAERERFNAGRFVTAWDFSGPDYAATVGHGTGRTAEPSPPGEFVVQRRGDRVLNGIYPGGAYTHLLSDKHPGVVQTPRFTIDHDFISLRMLGGNLSFANLIIENYAVPRGGIYNLRYSPKQDAMEWAQWDTSFWKGFSAYIEFATQDDVT
;
A
#
# COMPACT_ATOMS: atom_id res chain seq x y z
N LEU A 1 -0.01 -4.05 25.38
CA LEU A 1 1.42 -3.78 25.14
C LEU A 1 1.55 -2.48 24.41
N ASP A 2 1.32 -1.42 25.16
CA ASP A 2 1.80 -0.09 24.81
C ASP A 2 3.30 -0.05 25.12
N ILE A 3 4.16 0.00 24.10
CA ILE A 3 5.62 -0.01 24.28
C ILE A 3 6.15 1.20 25.07
N ALA A 4 5.33 2.25 25.26
CA ALA A 4 5.68 3.44 26.03
C ALA A 4 5.36 3.31 27.53
N SER A 5 4.53 2.33 27.93
CA SER A 5 4.07 2.20 29.32
C SER A 5 4.07 0.76 29.85
N ASP A 6 3.85 -0.22 28.99
CA ASP A 6 3.89 -1.64 29.32
C ASP A 6 5.32 -2.17 29.16
N GLN A 7 5.73 -3.03 30.09
CA GLN A 7 6.92 -3.86 29.86
C GLN A 7 6.65 -4.79 28.69
N ILE A 8 7.49 -4.72 27.67
CA ILE A 8 7.45 -5.68 26.57
C ILE A 8 7.86 -7.04 27.15
N PRO A 9 7.00 -8.07 27.07
CA PRO A 9 7.36 -9.41 27.48
C PRO A 9 8.43 -9.91 26.52
N VAL A 10 9.68 -9.80 26.94
CA VAL A 10 10.83 -10.31 26.20
C VAL A 10 11.20 -11.66 26.78
N ARG A 11 11.32 -12.64 25.90
CA ARG A 11 11.99 -13.90 26.19
C ARG A 11 13.14 -14.05 25.20
N PRO A 12 14.23 -14.73 25.56
CA PRO A 12 15.21 -15.11 24.57
C PRO A 12 14.53 -15.90 23.44
N GLY A 13 15.03 -15.76 22.23
CA GLY A 13 14.62 -16.56 21.09
C GLY A 13 15.87 -17.01 20.34
N ALA A 14 15.85 -18.23 19.81
CA ALA A 14 16.89 -18.65 18.88
C ALA A 14 16.90 -17.64 17.72
N HIS A 15 18.00 -16.90 17.58
CA HIS A 15 18.06 -15.71 16.73
C HIS A 15 19.05 -15.83 15.57
N TYR A 16 20.16 -16.55 15.76
CA TYR A 16 21.22 -16.67 14.76
C TYR A 16 21.99 -17.96 14.92
N MET A 17 22.33 -18.62 13.80
CA MET A 17 23.20 -19.80 13.81
C MET A 17 24.66 -19.38 13.57
N ILE A 18 25.51 -19.52 14.60
CA ILE A 18 26.94 -19.19 14.51
C ILE A 18 27.73 -20.28 13.79
N GLY A 19 27.30 -21.54 13.95
CA GLY A 19 27.85 -22.67 13.22
C GLY A 19 27.30 -22.73 11.79
N GLY A 20 27.75 -23.74 11.04
CA GLY A 20 27.33 -23.90 9.65
C GLY A 20 28.38 -24.63 8.84
N VAL A 21 28.25 -24.57 7.51
CA VAL A 21 29.22 -25.14 6.58
C VAL A 21 30.55 -24.40 6.73
N THR A 22 31.62 -25.13 7.05
CA THR A 22 32.94 -24.52 7.21
C THR A 22 33.48 -24.07 5.86
N VAL A 23 33.91 -22.81 5.78
CA VAL A 23 34.45 -22.21 4.56
C VAL A 23 35.78 -21.53 4.80
N ASP A 24 36.60 -21.43 3.76
CA ASP A 24 37.79 -20.59 3.77
C ASP A 24 37.47 -19.09 3.62
N ALA A 25 38.50 -18.23 3.60
CA ALA A 25 38.34 -16.79 3.45
C ALA A 25 37.72 -16.35 2.11
N GLY A 26 37.64 -17.25 1.12
CA GLY A 26 37.02 -17.07 -0.19
C GLY A 26 35.65 -17.74 -0.33
N GLY A 27 35.11 -18.33 0.75
CA GLY A 27 33.81 -18.99 0.74
C GLY A 27 33.80 -20.41 0.17
N GLN A 28 34.98 -21.02 -0.02
CA GLN A 28 35.09 -22.39 -0.50
C GLN A 28 34.92 -23.37 0.64
N THR A 29 34.07 -24.38 0.43
CA THR A 29 33.92 -25.50 1.35
C THR A 29 35.05 -26.52 1.14
N SER A 30 35.10 -27.57 1.97
CA SER A 30 35.98 -28.72 1.73
C SER A 30 35.57 -29.57 0.52
N LEU A 31 34.39 -29.34 -0.05
CA LEU A 31 33.90 -30.02 -1.25
C LEU A 31 34.23 -29.17 -2.49
N PRO A 32 35.03 -29.70 -3.44
CA PRO A 32 35.37 -28.98 -4.66
C PRO A 32 34.12 -28.51 -5.42
N GLY A 33 34.11 -27.24 -5.81
CA GLY A 33 33.00 -26.64 -6.56
C GLY A 33 31.79 -26.24 -5.70
N LEU A 34 31.73 -26.61 -4.42
CA LEU A 34 30.70 -26.14 -3.50
C LEU A 34 31.19 -24.93 -2.72
N LEU A 35 30.43 -23.84 -2.83
CA LEU A 35 30.70 -22.53 -2.27
C LEU A 35 29.52 -22.09 -1.39
N ALA A 36 29.78 -21.35 -0.33
CA ALA A 36 28.73 -20.84 0.56
C ALA A 36 29.09 -19.46 1.14
N ALA A 37 28.08 -18.67 1.51
CA ALA A 37 28.25 -17.38 2.18
C ALA A 37 27.03 -17.05 3.06
N GLY A 38 27.21 -16.16 4.04
CA GLY A 38 26.14 -15.71 4.95
C GLY A 38 25.93 -16.65 6.14
N GLU A 39 24.77 -16.58 6.78
CA GLU A 39 24.47 -17.27 8.04
C GLU A 39 24.61 -18.81 7.96
N VAL A 40 24.50 -19.40 6.77
CA VAL A 40 24.72 -20.84 6.57
C VAL A 40 26.18 -21.28 6.77
N THR A 41 27.12 -20.32 6.86
CA THR A 41 28.56 -20.60 6.92
C THR A 41 29.15 -20.44 8.31
N SER A 42 30.13 -21.29 8.61
CA SER A 42 31.06 -21.11 9.73
C SER A 42 32.39 -20.60 9.17
N THR A 43 32.52 -19.27 9.08
CA THR A 43 33.75 -18.59 8.62
C THR A 43 34.82 -18.48 9.72
N GLY A 44 34.43 -18.75 10.97
CA GLY A 44 35.21 -18.47 12.17
C GLY A 44 35.08 -17.04 12.70
N LEU A 45 34.46 -16.11 11.95
CA LEU A 45 34.34 -14.70 12.33
C LEU A 45 33.60 -14.49 13.66
N HIS A 46 32.54 -15.27 13.90
CA HIS A 46 31.69 -15.14 15.09
C HIS A 46 32.15 -16.00 16.27
N GLY A 47 33.13 -16.90 16.09
CA GLY A 47 33.62 -17.79 17.15
C GLY A 47 32.48 -18.55 17.85
N ALA A 48 32.29 -18.30 19.16
CA ALA A 48 31.21 -18.87 19.96
C ALA A 48 30.07 -17.87 20.28
N ASN A 49 30.20 -16.60 19.89
CA ASN A 49 29.17 -15.59 20.08
C ASN A 49 29.26 -14.46 19.03
N ARG A 50 28.15 -14.13 18.39
CA ARG A 50 28.10 -13.07 17.38
C ARG A 50 27.95 -11.69 18.02
N LEU A 51 28.78 -10.74 17.59
CA LEU A 51 28.54 -9.32 17.84
C LEU A 51 27.45 -8.78 16.91
N ALA A 52 26.54 -7.96 17.46
CA ALA A 52 25.47 -7.34 16.69
C ALA A 52 26.03 -6.61 15.45
N SER A 53 25.25 -6.57 14.36
CA SER A 53 25.60 -6.05 13.01
C SER A 53 26.64 -6.82 12.20
N ASN A 54 27.45 -7.71 12.80
CA ASN A 54 28.49 -8.43 12.05
C ASN A 54 27.94 -9.46 11.03
N SER A 55 26.70 -9.93 11.17
CA SER A 55 26.11 -10.87 10.20
C SER A 55 25.89 -10.23 8.83
N LEU A 56 25.47 -8.96 8.79
CA LEU A 56 25.30 -8.23 7.53
C LEU A 56 26.66 -7.96 6.87
N VAL A 57 27.67 -7.61 7.68
CA VAL A 57 29.04 -7.41 7.20
C VAL A 57 29.63 -8.72 6.67
N GLU A 58 29.41 -9.85 7.37
CA GLU A 58 29.81 -11.17 6.89
C GLU A 58 29.12 -11.50 5.56
N GLY A 59 27.81 -11.33 5.47
CA GLY A 59 27.04 -11.58 4.25
C GLY A 59 27.55 -10.77 3.05
N LEU A 60 27.85 -9.48 3.25
CA LEU A 60 28.38 -8.62 2.17
C LEU A 60 29.81 -8.99 1.79
N VAL A 61 30.70 -9.16 2.77
CA VAL A 61 32.13 -9.40 2.52
C VAL A 61 32.36 -10.80 1.97
N TYR A 62 31.82 -11.83 2.63
CA TYR A 62 31.95 -13.20 2.16
C TYR A 62 31.09 -13.45 0.93
N GLY A 63 29.91 -12.84 0.80
CA GLY A 63 29.11 -12.92 -0.42
C GLY A 63 29.86 -12.42 -1.66
N ALA A 64 30.52 -11.27 -1.56
CA ALA A 64 31.35 -10.74 -2.64
C ALA A 64 32.52 -11.68 -2.99
N ARG A 65 33.26 -12.16 -1.98
CA ARG A 65 34.40 -13.07 -2.17
C ARG A 65 33.99 -14.42 -2.76
N THR A 66 32.87 -14.97 -2.29
CA THR A 66 32.27 -16.18 -2.81
C THR A 66 31.86 -16.01 -4.27
N GLY A 67 31.28 -14.85 -4.63
CA GLY A 67 30.96 -14.52 -6.02
C GLY A 67 32.20 -14.47 -6.93
N GLU A 68 33.31 -13.90 -6.46
CA GLU A 68 34.57 -13.92 -7.19
C GLU A 68 35.14 -15.34 -7.35
N ALA A 69 35.07 -16.16 -6.28
CA ALA A 69 35.51 -17.55 -6.31
C ALA A 69 34.65 -18.39 -7.27
N ALA A 70 33.33 -18.20 -7.26
CA ALA A 70 32.40 -18.82 -8.20
C ALA A 70 32.71 -18.43 -9.64
N SER A 71 32.97 -17.14 -9.91
CA SER A 71 33.32 -16.66 -11.25
C SER A 71 34.63 -17.27 -11.77
N ARG A 72 35.65 -17.44 -10.90
CA ARG A 72 36.88 -18.13 -11.27
C ARG A 72 36.64 -19.61 -11.56
N ALA A 73 35.94 -20.30 -10.66
CA ALA A 73 35.62 -21.72 -10.82
C ALA A 73 34.83 -21.98 -12.11
N ALA A 74 33.86 -21.12 -12.45
CA ALA A 74 33.08 -21.24 -13.68
C ALA A 74 33.92 -21.08 -14.96
N ARG A 75 35.00 -20.29 -14.94
CA ARG A 75 35.92 -20.15 -16.09
C ARG A 75 36.85 -21.34 -16.29
N GLU A 76 37.07 -22.10 -15.24
CA GLU A 76 37.94 -23.27 -15.22
C GLU A 76 37.16 -24.59 -15.38
N MET A 77 35.83 -24.52 -15.30
CA MET A 77 34.94 -25.66 -15.45
C MET A 77 34.87 -26.07 -16.93
N ALA A 78 35.04 -27.37 -17.19
CA ALA A 78 34.96 -27.91 -18.54
C ALA A 78 33.50 -27.89 -19.06
N ASP A 79 33.32 -27.60 -20.35
CA ASP A 79 31.99 -27.53 -21.00
C ASP A 79 31.21 -28.86 -21.00
N ASP A 80 31.87 -29.97 -20.67
CA ASP A 80 31.31 -31.34 -20.69
C ASP A 80 30.93 -31.89 -19.30
N PHE A 81 30.74 -31.01 -18.29
CA PHE A 81 30.34 -31.42 -16.94
C PHE A 81 28.95 -32.10 -16.94
N ALA A 82 28.93 -33.43 -16.82
CA ALA A 82 27.72 -34.21 -16.67
C ALA A 82 27.31 -34.29 -15.19
N VAL A 83 26.17 -33.70 -14.84
CA VAL A 83 25.55 -33.91 -13.52
C VAL A 83 25.10 -35.36 -13.44
N PRO A 84 25.58 -36.17 -12.47
CA PRO A 84 25.10 -37.53 -12.30
C PRO A 84 23.59 -37.51 -12.07
N ALA A 85 22.85 -38.42 -12.72
CA ALA A 85 21.45 -38.61 -12.42
C ALA A 85 21.33 -38.99 -10.93
N VAL A 86 20.71 -38.14 -10.13
CA VAL A 86 20.38 -38.47 -8.75
C VAL A 86 19.30 -39.54 -8.82
N GLY A 87 19.63 -40.76 -8.40
CA GLY A 87 18.63 -41.82 -8.26
C GLY A 87 17.55 -41.34 -7.29
N SER A 88 16.32 -41.26 -7.77
CA SER A 88 15.16 -40.89 -6.97
C SER A 88 14.77 -42.03 -6.05
N ASP A 89 15.57 -42.29 -5.02
CA ASP A 89 15.06 -42.99 -3.84
C ASP A 89 14.09 -42.09 -3.04
N TRP A 90 13.85 -40.86 -3.53
CA TRP A 90 13.03 -39.82 -2.92
C TRP A 90 11.81 -39.38 -3.76
N GLU A 91 11.50 -40.03 -4.90
CA GLU A 91 10.23 -39.79 -5.61
C GLU A 91 9.41 -41.08 -5.83
N SER A 92 8.15 -40.98 -5.39
CA SER A 92 7.02 -41.90 -5.58
C SER A 92 7.20 -43.34 -5.09
N GLY A 93 7.14 -43.51 -3.76
CA GLY A 93 6.42 -44.69 -3.26
C GLY A 93 4.93 -44.40 -3.39
N ASP A 94 4.21 -45.16 -4.22
CA ASP A 94 2.75 -45.23 -4.26
C ASP A 94 2.21 -45.91 -2.96
N GLY A 95 2.60 -45.38 -1.80
CA GLY A 95 2.03 -45.72 -0.51
C GLY A 95 0.90 -44.73 -0.22
N ASP A 96 -0.32 -45.24 -0.05
CA ASP A 96 -1.49 -44.45 0.32
C ASP A 96 -1.15 -43.42 1.42
N ASP A 97 -1.40 -42.15 1.12
CA ASP A 97 -0.94 -40.96 1.86
C ASP A 97 -1.27 -40.98 3.38
N GLU A 98 -0.34 -41.50 4.18
CA GLU A 98 -0.15 -41.10 5.57
C GLU A 98 0.37 -39.67 5.59
N GLU A 99 -0.55 -38.69 5.66
CA GLU A 99 -0.19 -37.28 5.77
C GLU A 99 0.43 -37.01 7.16
N LEU A 100 1.74 -37.22 7.27
CA LEU A 100 2.59 -36.71 8.34
C LEU A 100 2.40 -35.19 8.40
N HIS A 101 1.81 -34.70 9.48
CA HIS A 101 1.67 -33.27 9.71
C HIS A 101 3.05 -32.67 9.95
N LEU A 102 3.73 -32.23 8.88
CA LEU A 102 5.06 -31.62 8.93
C LEU A 102 5.14 -30.46 9.92
N THR A 103 4.02 -29.77 10.14
CA THR A 103 3.86 -28.73 11.15
C THR A 103 4.02 -29.27 12.58
N ASP A 104 3.49 -30.45 12.86
CA ASP A 104 3.56 -31.08 14.19
C ASP A 104 4.98 -31.57 14.48
N LEU A 105 5.62 -32.21 13.50
CA LEU A 105 7.04 -32.59 13.59
C LEU A 105 7.95 -31.38 13.82
N ARG A 106 7.71 -30.28 13.10
CA ARG A 106 8.47 -29.03 13.25
C ARG A 106 8.29 -28.41 14.64
N ASN A 107 7.07 -28.43 15.17
CA ASN A 107 6.76 -27.89 16.49
C ASN A 107 7.33 -28.77 17.62
N ALA A 108 7.25 -30.10 17.46
CA ALA A 108 7.84 -31.08 18.35
C ALA A 108 9.35 -30.89 18.46
N LEU A 109 10.04 -30.81 17.31
CA LEU A 109 11.47 -30.56 17.24
C LEU A 109 11.82 -29.21 17.89
N SER A 110 11.07 -28.15 17.57
CA SER A 110 11.31 -26.81 18.15
C SER A 110 11.16 -26.79 19.67
N SER A 111 10.16 -27.49 20.21
CA SER A 111 9.91 -27.60 21.66
C SER A 111 10.97 -28.43 22.38
N LEU A 112 11.39 -29.55 21.78
CA LEU A 112 12.53 -30.34 22.27
C LEU A 112 13.79 -29.49 22.36
N MET A 113 14.14 -28.82 21.25
CA MET A 113 15.34 -28.00 21.16
C MET A 113 15.32 -26.85 22.18
N TRP A 114 14.14 -26.28 22.46
CA TRP A 114 13.99 -25.25 23.48
C TRP A 114 14.19 -25.77 24.90
N ARG A 115 13.60 -26.93 25.24
CA ARG A 115 13.66 -27.48 26.60
C ARG A 115 15.02 -28.08 26.95
N GLN A 116 15.63 -28.78 26.01
CA GLN A 116 16.75 -29.68 26.33
C GLN A 116 18.08 -29.23 25.70
N VAL A 117 18.02 -28.35 24.70
CA VAL A 117 19.20 -27.72 24.05
C VAL A 117 19.08 -26.19 24.09
N GLY A 118 18.35 -25.68 25.09
CA GLY A 118 18.08 -24.27 25.32
C GLY A 118 19.31 -23.46 25.74
N ILE A 119 19.10 -22.35 26.45
CA ILE A 119 20.20 -21.49 26.91
C ILE A 119 21.03 -22.17 28.00
N GLU A 120 20.35 -22.82 28.93
CA GLU A 120 20.97 -23.65 29.96
C GLU A 120 20.91 -25.11 29.49
N ARG A 121 22.00 -25.85 29.71
CA ARG A 121 22.15 -27.21 29.19
C ARG A 121 22.85 -28.08 30.22
N THR A 122 22.31 -29.27 30.46
CA THR A 122 22.97 -30.34 31.21
C THR A 122 23.25 -31.54 30.30
N GLU A 123 24.24 -32.35 30.66
CA GLU A 123 24.61 -33.54 29.87
C GLU A 123 23.48 -34.60 29.84
N GLU A 124 22.73 -34.71 30.94
CA GLU A 124 21.63 -35.66 31.12
C GLU A 124 20.41 -35.26 30.27
N GLU A 125 19.97 -33.99 30.34
CA GLU A 125 18.86 -33.48 29.52
C GLU A 125 19.17 -33.59 28.01
N MET A 126 20.41 -33.33 27.58
CA MET A 126 20.76 -33.45 26.16
C MET A 126 20.72 -34.89 25.63
N LYS A 127 20.89 -35.90 26.50
CA LYS A 127 20.79 -37.33 26.13
C LYS A 127 19.35 -37.84 26.17
N ASP A 128 18.63 -37.53 27.24
CA ASP A 128 17.21 -37.91 27.42
C ASP A 128 16.31 -37.29 26.34
N ALA A 129 16.65 -36.09 25.85
CA ALA A 129 15.98 -35.42 24.73
C ALA A 129 15.94 -36.24 23.46
N ALA A 130 17.12 -36.75 23.10
CA ALA A 130 17.35 -37.43 21.85
C ALA A 130 16.57 -38.75 21.85
N GLU A 131 16.64 -39.49 22.95
CA GLU A 131 16.08 -40.84 23.06
C GLU A 131 14.54 -40.85 23.21
N GLN A 132 13.96 -39.93 23.99
CA GLN A 132 12.51 -39.93 24.26
C GLN A 132 11.66 -39.39 23.09
N VAL A 133 12.16 -38.39 22.35
CA VAL A 133 11.46 -37.87 21.17
C VAL A 133 11.59 -38.79 19.98
N GLU A 134 12.76 -39.42 19.80
CA GLU A 134 12.93 -40.46 18.79
C GLU A 134 11.95 -41.60 19.05
N PHE A 135 11.88 -42.15 20.27
CA PHE A 135 10.98 -43.26 20.59
C PHE A 135 9.48 -42.95 20.37
N PHE A 136 9.01 -41.76 20.78
CA PHE A 136 7.61 -41.40 20.55
C PHE A 136 7.29 -41.21 19.06
N GLU A 137 8.13 -40.46 18.33
CA GLU A 137 7.87 -40.12 16.92
C GLU A 137 8.07 -41.32 15.99
N THR A 138 9.04 -42.21 16.25
CA THR A 138 9.32 -43.36 15.37
C THR A 138 8.56 -44.63 15.74
N THR A 139 8.05 -44.76 16.97
CA THR A 139 7.46 -46.02 17.46
C THR A 139 6.03 -45.85 17.95
N ILE A 140 5.75 -44.88 18.82
CA ILE A 140 4.42 -44.78 19.46
C ILE A 140 3.41 -44.04 18.58
N ARG A 141 3.79 -42.93 17.95
CA ARG A 141 2.88 -42.15 17.10
C ARG A 141 2.39 -42.96 15.88
N PRO A 142 3.24 -43.68 15.13
CA PRO A 142 2.78 -44.54 14.03
C PRO A 142 1.83 -45.63 14.54
N LEU A 143 2.17 -46.30 15.65
CA LEU A 143 1.34 -47.35 16.25
C LEU A 143 -0.08 -46.83 16.57
N LEU A 144 -0.19 -45.66 17.21
CA LEU A 144 -1.50 -45.05 17.52
C LEU A 144 -2.23 -44.59 16.24
N ALA A 145 -1.51 -44.09 15.24
CA ALA A 145 -2.10 -43.69 13.97
C ALA A 145 -2.74 -44.86 13.24
N ASP A 146 -1.98 -45.94 13.06
CA ASP A 146 -2.38 -47.13 12.31
C ASP A 146 -3.53 -47.88 12.96
N ASN A 147 -3.56 -47.89 14.30
CA ASN A 147 -4.44 -48.78 15.05
C ASN A 147 -5.56 -48.07 15.80
N CYS A 148 -5.48 -46.77 16.07
CA CYS A 148 -6.40 -46.09 17.00
C CYS A 148 -7.10 -44.85 16.41
N TYR A 149 -6.46 -44.10 15.52
CA TYR A 149 -6.98 -42.79 15.10
C TYR A 149 -8.24 -42.85 14.24
N GLN A 150 -8.51 -43.97 13.58
CA GLN A 150 -9.73 -44.17 12.81
C GLN A 150 -11.00 -43.94 13.66
N CYS A 151 -10.94 -44.31 14.95
CA CYS A 151 -12.07 -44.26 15.88
C CYS A 151 -11.89 -43.25 17.02
N HIS A 152 -10.66 -42.86 17.35
CA HIS A 152 -10.31 -42.08 18.54
C HIS A 152 -9.46 -40.83 18.19
N SER A 153 -9.81 -40.08 17.14
CA SER A 153 -9.11 -38.83 16.78
C SER A 153 -10.08 -37.67 16.51
N ALA A 154 -9.55 -36.45 16.35
CA ALA A 154 -10.31 -35.26 15.96
C ALA A 154 -11.00 -35.41 14.60
N ARG A 155 -10.47 -36.30 13.75
CA ARG A 155 -10.94 -36.50 12.39
C ARG A 155 -12.27 -37.26 12.35
N THR A 156 -12.63 -37.93 13.44
CA THR A 156 -13.91 -38.63 13.56
C THR A 156 -14.96 -37.66 14.09
N THR A 157 -16.03 -37.41 13.32
CA THR A 157 -17.15 -36.52 13.73
C THR A 157 -17.77 -36.94 15.07
N THR A 158 -17.73 -38.24 15.39
CA THR A 158 -18.17 -38.80 16.67
C THR A 158 -17.14 -39.83 17.15
N PRO A 159 -16.10 -39.43 17.92
CA PRO A 159 -15.10 -40.37 18.44
C PRO A 159 -15.74 -41.41 19.34
N SER A 160 -15.31 -42.67 19.21
CA SER A 160 -15.88 -43.78 19.96
C SER A 160 -15.64 -43.61 21.46
N GLY A 161 -16.72 -43.60 22.25
CA GLY A 161 -16.67 -43.37 23.70
C GLY A 161 -16.14 -41.99 24.09
N GLY A 162 -16.22 -40.99 23.21
CA GLY A 162 -15.71 -39.62 23.45
C GLY A 162 -14.18 -39.53 23.57
N LEU A 163 -13.45 -40.63 23.34
CA LEU A 163 -12.02 -40.72 23.59
C LEU A 163 -11.18 -40.17 22.43
N ARG A 164 -10.15 -39.41 22.77
CA ARG A 164 -9.14 -38.85 21.87
C ARG A 164 -7.76 -39.41 22.20
N LEU A 165 -7.14 -40.10 21.25
CA LEU A 165 -5.81 -40.69 21.36
C LEU A 165 -4.76 -39.98 20.49
N ASP A 166 -5.15 -38.95 19.74
CA ASP A 166 -4.31 -38.13 18.86
C ASP A 166 -3.75 -36.87 19.55
N SER A 167 -4.01 -36.71 20.85
CA SER A 167 -3.47 -35.61 21.67
C SER A 167 -3.23 -36.05 23.11
N ARG A 168 -2.17 -35.55 23.73
CA ARG A 168 -1.85 -35.90 25.12
C ARG A 168 -2.98 -35.56 26.08
N ALA A 169 -3.55 -34.35 25.96
CA ALA A 169 -4.66 -33.90 26.80
C ALA A 169 -5.89 -34.80 26.65
N GLY A 170 -6.18 -35.25 25.42
CA GLY A 170 -7.27 -36.19 25.15
C GLY A 170 -7.06 -37.55 25.83
N VAL A 171 -5.82 -38.06 25.82
CA VAL A 171 -5.49 -39.35 26.42
C VAL A 171 -5.55 -39.26 27.97
N LEU A 172 -5.11 -38.14 28.54
CA LEU A 172 -5.12 -37.90 29.99
C LEU A 172 -6.52 -37.61 30.54
N THR A 173 -7.33 -36.85 29.81
CA THR A 173 -8.74 -36.58 30.17
C THR A 173 -9.58 -37.85 30.00
N GLY A 174 -9.31 -38.60 28.94
CA GLY A 174 -10.01 -39.82 28.59
C GLY A 174 -11.40 -39.56 28.00
N GLY A 175 -12.19 -40.64 27.88
CA GLY A 175 -13.53 -40.62 27.30
C GLY A 175 -14.62 -40.75 28.35
N ASP A 176 -15.79 -41.26 27.95
CA ASP A 176 -16.97 -41.47 28.79
C ASP A 176 -16.71 -42.38 30.02
N THR A 177 -15.60 -43.13 29.99
CA THR A 177 -15.17 -44.04 31.07
C THR A 177 -14.03 -43.50 31.92
N GLY A 178 -13.67 -42.22 31.78
CA GLY A 178 -12.54 -41.59 32.46
C GLY A 178 -11.20 -41.73 31.72
N PRO A 179 -10.07 -41.39 32.37
CA PRO A 179 -8.74 -41.32 31.76
C PRO A 179 -8.34 -42.58 30.99
N ALA A 180 -7.73 -42.40 29.82
CA ALA A 180 -7.30 -43.54 29.01
C ALA A 180 -5.99 -44.14 29.51
N LEU A 181 -5.09 -43.35 30.08
CA LEU A 181 -3.89 -43.86 30.75
C LEU A 181 -3.60 -43.11 32.05
N VAL A 182 -2.86 -43.78 32.92
CA VAL A 182 -2.26 -43.23 34.13
C VAL A 182 -0.75 -43.18 33.88
N PRO A 183 -0.13 -41.99 33.75
CA PRO A 183 1.30 -41.89 33.48
C PRO A 183 2.12 -42.59 34.58
N GLY A 184 3.03 -43.48 34.17
CA GLY A 184 3.86 -44.26 35.09
C GLY A 184 3.17 -45.49 35.71
N ASP A 185 1.96 -45.86 35.28
CA ASP A 185 1.28 -47.08 35.72
C ASP A 185 0.48 -47.72 34.56
N ALA A 186 1.13 -48.59 33.80
CA ALA A 186 0.50 -49.30 32.69
C ALA A 186 -0.58 -50.29 33.16
N GLY A 187 -0.47 -50.83 34.39
CA GLY A 187 -1.43 -51.77 34.95
C GLY A 187 -2.78 -51.12 35.27
N ALA A 188 -2.75 -49.87 35.76
CA ALA A 188 -3.95 -49.07 36.03
C ALA A 188 -4.54 -48.39 34.78
N SER A 189 -3.80 -48.35 33.67
CA SER A 189 -4.19 -47.64 32.45
C SER A 189 -5.26 -48.37 31.65
N ALA A 190 -6.40 -47.71 31.41
CA ALA A 190 -7.55 -48.29 30.69
C ALA A 190 -7.20 -48.67 29.24
N LEU A 191 -6.36 -47.89 28.56
CA LEU A 191 -5.84 -48.16 27.22
C LEU A 191 -5.17 -49.53 27.17
N MET A 192 -4.29 -49.83 28.14
CA MET A 192 -3.57 -51.09 28.22
C MET A 192 -4.50 -52.27 28.49
N GLN A 193 -5.53 -52.08 29.31
CA GLN A 193 -6.55 -53.11 29.54
C GLN A 193 -7.34 -53.44 28.26
N ARG A 194 -7.68 -52.42 27.46
CA ARG A 194 -8.45 -52.57 26.21
C ARG A 194 -7.64 -53.24 25.10
N VAL A 195 -6.36 -52.88 24.92
CA VAL A 195 -5.50 -53.56 23.94
C VAL A 195 -5.21 -55.02 24.32
N GLN A 196 -5.37 -55.36 25.61
CA GLN A 196 -5.28 -56.73 26.13
C GLN A 196 -6.65 -57.45 26.22
N GLY A 197 -7.72 -56.88 25.65
CA GLY A 197 -9.02 -57.54 25.55
C GLY A 197 -9.96 -57.40 26.75
N ARG A 198 -9.73 -56.45 27.64
CA ARG A 198 -10.51 -56.30 28.89
C ARG A 198 -11.19 -54.93 28.99
N PRO A 199 -12.54 -54.85 29.08
CA PRO A 199 -13.55 -55.90 28.84
C PRO A 199 -13.81 -56.21 27.35
N VAL A 200 -13.34 -55.35 26.43
CA VAL A 200 -13.47 -55.51 24.97
C VAL A 200 -12.13 -55.19 24.34
N LEU A 201 -11.73 -56.00 23.36
CA LEU A 201 -10.49 -55.82 22.61
C LEU A 201 -10.57 -54.58 21.71
N MET A 202 -9.54 -53.75 21.78
CA MET A 202 -9.30 -52.65 20.86
C MET A 202 -7.90 -52.78 20.25
N PRO A 203 -7.71 -52.55 18.94
CA PRO A 203 -8.74 -52.17 17.98
C PRO A 203 -9.69 -53.33 17.58
N PRO A 204 -10.91 -53.03 17.11
CA PRO A 204 -11.89 -54.05 16.71
C PRO A 204 -11.50 -54.79 15.42
N THR A 205 -10.51 -54.29 14.70
CA THR A 205 -9.97 -54.83 13.45
C THR A 205 -8.93 -55.93 13.66
N GLY A 206 -8.42 -56.11 14.88
CA GLY A 206 -7.43 -57.14 15.24
C GLY A 206 -6.66 -56.79 16.51
N ALA A 207 -6.10 -57.79 17.19
CA ALA A 207 -5.23 -57.53 18.34
C ALA A 207 -3.89 -56.93 17.87
N LEU A 208 -3.35 -55.99 18.65
CA LEU A 208 -1.98 -55.51 18.47
C LEU A 208 -0.98 -56.66 18.67
N THR A 209 0.18 -56.57 18.03
CA THR A 209 1.26 -57.55 18.26
C THR A 209 1.82 -57.41 19.67
N GLN A 210 2.52 -58.45 20.15
CA GLN A 210 3.11 -58.41 21.49
C GLN A 210 4.16 -57.29 21.60
N GLU A 211 4.90 -57.02 20.53
CA GLU A 211 5.89 -55.95 20.44
C GLU A 211 5.23 -54.57 20.54
N GLN A 212 4.09 -54.36 19.87
CA GLN A 212 3.30 -53.12 19.95
C GLN A 212 2.74 -52.89 21.36
N ILE A 213 2.25 -53.96 22.02
CA ILE A 213 1.77 -53.87 23.41
C ILE A 213 2.94 -53.55 24.35
N VAL A 214 4.12 -54.13 24.14
CA VAL A 214 5.33 -53.81 24.92
C VAL A 214 5.74 -52.36 24.73
N ALA A 215 5.76 -51.86 23.49
CA ALA A 215 6.09 -50.46 23.20
C ALA A 215 5.11 -49.48 23.87
N LEU A 216 3.80 -49.75 23.80
CA LEU A 216 2.79 -48.95 24.52
C LEU A 216 2.96 -49.02 26.04
N THR A 217 3.31 -50.20 26.57
CA THR A 217 3.58 -50.37 28.02
C THR A 217 4.76 -49.52 28.44
N GLU A 218 5.89 -49.64 27.73
CA GLU A 218 7.11 -48.88 27.98
C GLU A 218 6.85 -47.38 27.91
N TRP A 219 6.11 -46.92 26.89
CA TRP A 219 5.70 -45.53 26.76
C TRP A 219 4.86 -45.03 27.93
N VAL A 220 3.88 -45.80 28.41
CA VAL A 220 3.06 -45.43 29.57
C VAL A 220 3.90 -45.37 30.84
N GLU A 221 4.79 -46.35 31.05
CA GLU A 221 5.71 -46.43 32.21
C GLU A 221 6.71 -45.26 32.22
N MET A 222 7.14 -44.78 31.05
CA MET A 222 7.95 -43.55 30.90
C MET A 222 7.19 -42.25 31.22
N GLY A 223 5.93 -42.33 31.65
CA GLY A 223 5.09 -41.17 31.93
C GLY A 223 4.36 -40.62 30.71
N ALA A 224 4.22 -41.45 29.66
CA ALA A 224 3.64 -41.09 28.36
C ALA A 224 4.25 -39.78 27.81
N PRO A 225 5.58 -39.76 27.58
CA PRO A 225 6.23 -38.61 26.98
C PRO A 225 5.61 -38.35 25.61
N TRP A 226 5.20 -37.11 25.42
CA TRP A 226 4.47 -36.65 24.24
C TRP A 226 5.12 -35.34 23.81
N SER A 227 5.29 -35.13 22.51
CA SER A 227 5.65 -33.82 21.98
C SER A 227 4.45 -32.87 22.11
N GLU A 228 4.31 -32.23 23.28
CA GLU A 228 3.16 -31.38 23.61
C GLU A 228 3.07 -30.16 22.69
N GLY A 229 2.01 -30.11 21.87
CA GLY A 229 1.39 -28.88 21.40
C GLY A 229 0.33 -28.46 22.42
N ALA A 230 0.46 -27.24 22.95
CA ALA A 230 -0.27 -26.71 24.11
C ALA A 230 -1.81 -26.86 24.06
N ALA A 231 -2.37 -27.41 25.14
CA ALA A 231 -3.72 -27.12 25.60
C ALA A 231 -3.63 -26.58 27.03
N ALA A 232 -3.40 -25.27 27.17
CA ALA A 232 -3.79 -24.42 28.32
C ALA A 232 -3.11 -23.04 28.25
N GLU A 233 -3.48 -22.20 27.28
CA GLU A 233 -3.44 -20.74 27.40
C GLU A 233 -4.37 -20.16 26.33
N ALA A 234 -5.57 -19.76 26.77
CA ALA A 234 -6.72 -19.30 25.97
C ALA A 234 -6.94 -20.08 24.67
N ASP A 235 -7.79 -21.11 24.72
CA ASP A 235 -8.27 -21.76 23.50
C ASP A 235 -8.63 -20.67 22.46
N PRO A 236 -8.03 -20.72 21.24
CA PRO A 236 -8.57 -19.92 20.16
C PRO A 236 -10.05 -20.29 20.07
N PRO A 237 -10.95 -19.29 19.93
CA PRO A 237 -12.38 -19.58 19.86
C PRO A 237 -12.59 -20.66 18.82
N ASP A 238 -13.32 -21.70 19.20
CA ASP A 238 -13.71 -22.78 18.32
C ASP A 238 -14.20 -22.13 17.01
N PRO A 239 -13.60 -22.42 15.85
CA PRO A 239 -14.03 -21.83 14.59
C PRO A 239 -15.49 -22.19 14.23
N SER A 240 -16.10 -23.14 14.94
CA SER A 240 -17.52 -23.44 14.88
C SER A 240 -18.40 -22.61 15.84
N GLU A 241 -17.82 -21.88 16.80
CA GLU A 241 -18.56 -20.90 17.60
C GLU A 241 -19.05 -19.75 16.71
N PRO A 242 -20.35 -19.40 16.74
CA PRO A 242 -20.86 -18.26 16.01
C PRO A 242 -20.14 -16.97 16.39
N PHE A 243 -19.88 -16.10 15.41
CA PHE A 243 -19.33 -14.78 15.67
C PHE A 243 -20.30 -13.96 16.55
N ASP A 244 -19.95 -13.78 17.83
CA ASP A 244 -20.69 -12.95 18.78
C ASP A 244 -19.94 -11.64 19.03
N LEU A 245 -20.38 -10.59 18.32
CA LEU A 245 -19.83 -9.25 18.42
C LEU A 245 -19.98 -8.66 19.84
N ASP A 246 -21.15 -8.85 20.45
CA ASP A 246 -21.49 -8.20 21.72
C ASP A 246 -20.72 -8.82 22.88
N ARG A 247 -20.58 -10.15 22.90
CA ARG A 247 -19.72 -10.86 23.85
C ARG A 247 -18.29 -10.34 23.76
N ARG A 248 -17.70 -10.31 22.56
CA ARG A 248 -16.29 -9.89 22.38
C ARG A 248 -16.03 -8.45 22.79
N ARG A 249 -16.94 -7.52 22.48
CA ARG A 249 -16.86 -6.13 22.94
C ARG A 249 -16.90 -6.03 24.46
N ARG A 250 -17.69 -6.86 25.13
CA ARG A 250 -17.86 -6.84 26.60
C ARG A 250 -16.74 -7.55 27.35
N THR A 251 -16.13 -8.58 26.77
CA THR A 251 -15.18 -9.44 27.48
C THR A 251 -13.72 -9.00 27.32
N HIS A 252 -13.34 -8.40 26.19
CA HIS A 252 -11.93 -8.04 25.97
C HIS A 252 -11.64 -6.61 26.42
N TRP A 253 -10.55 -6.44 27.18
CA TRP A 253 -10.18 -5.18 27.85
C TRP A 253 -10.00 -4.00 26.89
N ALA A 254 -9.48 -4.26 25.68
CA ALA A 254 -9.24 -3.21 24.67
C ALA A 254 -10.53 -2.53 24.16
N TRP A 255 -11.68 -3.20 24.31
CA TRP A 255 -12.99 -2.65 23.94
C TRP A 255 -13.71 -1.99 25.12
N GLN A 256 -13.09 -1.97 26.30
CA GLN A 256 -13.64 -1.33 27.49
C GLN A 256 -13.12 0.11 27.65
N PRO A 257 -13.94 1.05 28.16
CA PRO A 257 -13.47 2.39 28.46
C PRO A 257 -12.29 2.37 29.45
N VAL A 258 -11.27 3.18 29.17
CA VAL A 258 -10.14 3.38 30.09
C VAL A 258 -10.66 3.96 31.40
N ARG A 259 -10.30 3.33 32.52
CA ARG A 259 -10.66 3.78 33.86
C ARG A 259 -9.43 4.34 34.59
N PRO A 260 -9.56 5.43 35.36
CA PRO A 260 -8.46 5.92 36.17
C PRO A 260 -8.09 4.88 37.23
N VAL A 261 -6.83 4.47 37.25
CA VAL A 261 -6.27 3.56 38.26
C VAL A 261 -5.39 4.38 39.21
N PRO A 262 -5.69 4.44 40.52
CA PRO A 262 -4.84 5.12 41.46
C PRO A 262 -3.48 4.38 41.58
N PRO A 263 -2.35 5.10 41.62
CA PRO A 263 -1.05 4.48 41.82
C PRO A 263 -0.99 3.72 43.15
N PRO A 264 -0.37 2.52 43.19
CA PRO A 264 -0.27 1.73 44.41
C PRO A 264 0.61 2.41 45.46
N GLU A 265 0.35 2.11 46.74
CA GLU A 265 1.26 2.45 47.83
C GLU A 265 2.45 1.47 47.81
N VAL A 266 3.66 2.01 47.99
CA VAL A 266 4.92 1.25 47.85
C VAL A 266 5.90 1.57 48.97
N SER A 267 6.82 0.65 49.27
CA SER A 267 7.71 0.70 50.44
C SER A 267 8.73 1.87 50.43
N ALA A 268 9.13 2.34 49.24
CA ALA A 268 10.04 3.48 49.09
C ALA A 268 9.58 4.43 47.96
N PRO A 269 8.56 5.26 48.22
CA PRO A 269 7.97 6.13 47.20
C PRO A 269 8.92 7.24 46.72
N ALA A 270 10.03 7.47 47.42
CA ALA A 270 11.05 8.44 47.03
C ALA A 270 12.00 7.93 45.91
N TRP A 271 11.97 6.64 45.56
CA TRP A 271 12.80 6.08 44.48
C TRP A 271 12.46 6.68 43.10
N SER A 272 11.19 6.99 42.88
CA SER A 272 10.77 7.81 41.74
C SER A 272 9.62 8.73 42.12
N VAL A 273 9.70 9.96 41.63
CA VAL A 273 8.66 10.98 41.77
C VAL A 273 7.49 10.77 40.82
N ARG A 274 7.60 9.87 39.82
CA ARG A 274 6.55 9.66 38.81
C ARG A 274 5.52 8.62 39.27
N PRO A 275 4.20 8.89 39.10
CA PRO A 275 3.15 7.95 39.47
C PRO A 275 3.25 6.56 38.81
N VAL A 276 3.69 6.50 37.55
CA VAL A 276 3.82 5.25 36.78
C VAL A 276 4.84 4.28 37.41
N ASP A 277 5.93 4.82 37.96
CA ASP A 277 7.00 4.00 38.53
C ASP A 277 6.58 3.30 39.82
N ARG A 278 5.49 3.73 40.46
CA ARG A 278 4.91 3.04 41.62
C ARG A 278 4.31 1.69 41.23
N PHE A 279 3.76 1.56 40.02
CA PHE A 279 3.27 0.27 39.52
C PHE A 279 4.42 -0.72 39.33
N ILE A 280 5.52 -0.26 38.72
CA ILE A 280 6.76 -1.06 38.58
C ILE A 280 7.31 -1.43 39.96
N ARG A 281 7.37 -0.45 40.88
CA ARG A 281 7.88 -0.69 42.23
C ARG A 281 7.03 -1.67 43.02
N ALA A 282 5.71 -1.59 42.94
CA ALA A 282 4.81 -2.54 43.60
C ALA A 282 5.08 -3.98 43.12
N ARG A 283 5.33 -4.17 41.82
CA ARG A 283 5.71 -5.49 41.28
C ARG A 283 7.07 -5.94 41.80
N LEU A 284 8.08 -5.07 41.81
CA LEU A 284 9.41 -5.38 42.34
C LEU A 284 9.39 -5.75 43.82
N ASP A 285 8.64 -5.00 44.64
CA ASP A 285 8.45 -5.29 46.06
C ASP A 285 7.81 -6.68 46.27
N GLY A 286 6.82 -7.03 45.44
CA GLY A 286 6.18 -8.36 45.47
C GLY A 286 7.10 -9.51 45.08
N GLU A 287 8.09 -9.25 44.20
CA GLU A 287 9.08 -10.23 43.75
C GLU A 287 10.38 -10.19 44.59
N GLY A 288 10.43 -9.36 45.64
CA GLY A 288 11.64 -9.19 46.47
C GLY A 288 12.84 -8.61 45.71
N MET A 289 12.61 -7.95 44.57
CA MET A 289 13.65 -7.38 43.73
C MET A 289 13.92 -5.92 44.11
N THR A 290 15.19 -5.51 44.01
CA THR A 290 15.58 -4.11 44.19
C THR A 290 15.80 -3.44 42.84
N PRO A 291 15.38 -2.18 42.67
CA PRO A 291 15.66 -1.46 41.44
C PRO A 291 17.16 -1.30 41.17
N ALA A 292 17.53 -1.34 39.88
CA ALA A 292 18.89 -1.06 39.47
C ALA A 292 19.31 0.38 39.81
N ALA A 293 20.61 0.58 40.05
CA ALA A 293 21.17 1.92 40.26
C ALA A 293 20.99 2.79 38.99
N PRO A 294 20.79 4.12 39.15
CA PRO A 294 20.76 5.03 38.01
C PRO A 294 22.02 4.92 37.15
N ALA A 295 21.84 5.02 35.84
CA ALA A 295 22.96 5.06 34.90
C ALA A 295 23.85 6.29 35.16
N ASP A 296 25.16 6.14 34.95
CA ASP A 296 26.10 7.25 35.07
C ASP A 296 25.86 8.32 33.98
N ARG A 297 26.39 9.52 34.19
CA ARG A 297 26.17 10.66 33.30
C ARG A 297 26.71 10.44 31.87
N HIS A 298 27.80 9.70 31.69
CA HIS A 298 28.30 9.40 30.34
C HIS A 298 27.33 8.46 29.61
N THR A 299 26.79 7.47 30.31
CA THR A 299 25.76 6.57 29.76
C THR A 299 24.48 7.33 29.42
N LEU A 300 24.01 8.22 30.30
CA LEU A 300 22.77 8.98 30.10
C LEU A 300 22.83 9.88 28.86
N ILE A 301 23.87 10.70 28.71
CA ILE A 301 23.99 11.58 27.54
C ILE A 301 24.15 10.80 26.24
N ARG A 302 24.86 9.67 26.27
CA ARG A 302 25.00 8.80 25.09
C ARG A 302 23.64 8.28 24.65
N ARG A 303 22.85 7.71 25.58
CA ARG A 303 21.52 7.18 25.29
C ARG A 303 20.59 8.27 24.76
N LEU A 304 20.44 9.37 25.51
CA LEU A 304 19.61 10.50 25.11
C LEU A 304 19.95 11.04 23.72
N SER A 305 21.24 11.14 23.39
CA SER A 305 21.65 11.67 22.09
C SER A 305 21.25 10.76 20.93
N PHE A 306 21.40 9.43 21.08
CA PHE A 306 20.96 8.47 20.07
C PHE A 306 19.43 8.34 20.01
N ASP A 307 18.77 8.34 21.16
CA ASP A 307 17.32 8.17 21.24
C ASP A 307 16.59 9.37 20.65
N LEU A 308 16.99 10.59 21.02
CA LEU A 308 16.32 11.80 20.58
C LEU A 308 16.79 12.31 19.23
N ARG A 309 18.10 12.27 18.93
CA ARG A 309 18.66 12.88 17.70
C ARG A 309 19.27 11.87 16.73
N GLY A 310 19.41 10.60 17.09
CA GLY A 310 20.06 9.59 16.25
C GLY A 310 21.58 9.76 16.10
N LEU A 311 22.19 10.74 16.76
CA LEU A 311 23.60 11.11 16.60
C LEU A 311 24.37 10.92 17.91
N PRO A 312 25.68 10.57 17.87
CA PRO A 312 26.51 10.55 19.06
C PRO A 312 26.66 11.97 19.66
N PRO A 313 26.76 12.12 20.99
CA PRO A 313 27.02 13.42 21.59
C PRO A 313 28.45 13.89 21.29
N THR A 314 28.63 15.18 21.09
CA THR A 314 29.96 15.77 20.90
C THR A 314 30.77 15.77 22.21
N PRO A 315 32.11 15.75 22.15
CA PRO A 315 32.94 15.83 23.37
C PRO A 315 32.63 17.06 24.24
N ALA A 316 32.26 18.19 23.62
CA ALA A 316 31.87 19.41 24.33
C ALA A 316 30.52 19.28 25.04
N GLU A 317 29.53 18.61 24.44
CA GLU A 317 28.25 18.30 25.10
C GLU A 317 28.45 17.35 26.28
N VAL A 318 29.28 16.31 26.10
CA VAL A 318 29.63 15.37 27.18
C VAL A 318 30.28 16.10 28.34
N ALA A 319 31.32 16.90 28.09
CA ALA A 319 32.00 17.66 29.14
C ALA A 319 31.05 18.61 29.89
N ARG A 320 30.16 19.29 29.15
CA ARG A 320 29.15 20.20 29.72
C ARG A 320 28.17 19.47 30.62
N PHE A 321 27.55 18.39 30.14
CA PHE A 321 26.55 17.64 30.91
C PHE A 321 27.16 16.93 32.11
N VAL A 322 28.33 16.30 31.94
CA VAL A 322 29.01 15.60 33.04
C VAL A 322 29.42 16.58 34.13
N GLY A 323 29.89 17.78 33.77
CA GLY A 323 30.29 18.83 34.72
C GLY A 323 29.14 19.64 35.33
N ASP A 324 27.93 19.59 34.77
CA ASP A 324 26.78 20.39 35.23
C ASP A 324 26.10 19.76 36.45
N VAL A 325 26.47 20.17 37.66
CA VAL A 325 25.92 19.61 38.92
C VAL A 325 24.55 20.17 39.31
N SER A 326 23.89 20.93 38.43
CA SER A 326 22.55 21.44 38.72
C SER A 326 21.54 20.29 38.89
N PRO A 327 20.50 20.49 39.72
CA PRO A 327 19.46 19.46 39.90
C PRO A 327 18.61 19.23 38.64
N ASN A 328 18.66 20.14 37.66
CA ASN A 328 17.89 20.08 36.41
C ASN A 328 18.77 19.83 35.16
N ALA A 329 20.02 19.39 35.34
CA ALA A 329 20.96 19.22 34.23
C ALA A 329 20.48 18.21 33.18
N PHE A 330 19.72 17.18 33.61
CA PHE A 330 19.18 16.15 32.75
C PHE A 330 18.00 16.66 31.93
N GLU A 331 17.03 17.31 32.58
CA GLU A 331 15.87 17.93 31.94
C GLU A 331 16.32 18.99 30.93
N ALA A 332 17.26 19.86 31.31
CA ALA A 332 17.82 20.84 30.39
C ALA A 332 18.59 20.22 29.21
N LEU A 333 19.11 18.99 29.34
CA LEU A 333 19.68 18.25 28.23
C LEU A 333 18.59 17.67 27.32
N VAL A 334 17.52 17.11 27.90
CA VAL A 334 16.35 16.61 27.17
C VAL A 334 15.74 17.74 26.33
N ASP A 335 15.43 18.88 26.94
CA ASP A 335 14.84 20.03 26.26
C ASP A 335 15.72 20.49 25.09
N ARG A 336 17.03 20.63 25.30
CA ARG A 336 17.98 20.97 24.21
C ARG A 336 18.00 19.97 23.06
N TYR A 337 17.76 18.69 23.34
CA TYR A 337 17.77 17.65 22.31
C TYR A 337 16.41 17.52 21.61
N LEU A 338 15.31 17.82 22.29
CA LEU A 338 13.98 17.96 21.66
C LEU A 338 13.94 19.20 20.75
N ASP A 339 14.54 20.32 21.17
CA ASP A 339 14.63 21.57 20.39
C ASP A 339 15.59 21.49 19.19
N SER A 340 16.32 20.39 19.03
CA SER A 340 17.27 20.19 17.93
C SER A 340 16.55 19.73 16.67
N ALA A 341 16.86 20.32 15.51
CA ALA A 341 16.29 19.90 14.21
C ALA A 341 16.44 18.39 13.91
N HIS A 342 17.51 17.76 14.40
CA HIS A 342 17.75 16.32 14.30
C HIS A 342 16.72 15.45 15.06
N PHE A 343 15.92 16.02 15.97
CA PHE A 343 14.84 15.30 16.65
C PHE A 343 13.79 14.83 15.64
N GLY A 344 13.25 15.75 14.85
CA GLY A 344 12.30 15.45 13.78
C GLY A 344 12.88 14.49 12.75
N GLU A 345 14.15 14.64 12.36
CA GLU A 345 14.82 13.70 11.43
C GLU A 345 14.87 12.26 11.99
N ARG A 346 15.21 12.12 13.27
CA ARG A 346 15.28 10.82 13.94
C ARG A 346 13.91 10.18 14.07
N TRP A 347 12.92 10.94 14.53
CA TRP A 347 11.59 10.43 14.84
C TRP A 347 10.71 10.25 13.61
N ALA A 348 10.87 11.08 12.57
CA ALA A 348 10.14 10.93 11.31
C ALA A 348 10.41 9.56 10.67
N ARG A 349 11.63 9.02 10.80
CA ARG A 349 11.96 7.67 10.30
C ARG A 349 11.09 6.57 10.91
N HIS A 350 10.82 6.64 12.22
CA HIS A 350 9.96 5.67 12.88
C HIS A 350 8.51 5.78 12.40
N TRP A 351 8.05 7.00 12.12
CA TRP A 351 6.72 7.20 11.55
C TRP A 351 6.63 6.74 10.10
N MET A 352 7.66 7.02 9.30
CA MET A 352 7.79 6.57 7.92
C MET A 352 7.70 5.04 7.79
N ASP A 353 8.30 4.30 8.73
CA ASP A 353 8.19 2.83 8.78
C ASP A 353 6.73 2.37 8.96
N LEU A 354 5.92 3.08 9.75
CA LEU A 354 4.51 2.74 9.99
C LEU A 354 3.63 2.91 8.74
N VAL A 355 3.92 3.93 7.95
CA VAL A 355 3.16 4.26 6.73
C VAL A 355 3.79 3.72 5.45
N ARG A 356 4.85 2.89 5.57
CA ARG A 356 5.55 2.27 4.44
C ARG A 356 6.11 3.28 3.44
N TYR A 357 6.71 4.35 3.96
CA TYR A 357 7.36 5.34 3.13
C TYR A 357 8.42 4.72 2.22
N SER A 358 8.36 5.13 0.95
CA SER A 358 9.34 4.84 -0.08
C SER A 358 9.41 6.04 -1.03
N ASP A 359 10.57 6.25 -1.65
CA ASP A 359 10.71 7.22 -2.74
C ASP A 359 10.26 6.64 -4.10
N SER A 360 10.04 5.32 -4.18
CA SER A 360 9.61 4.60 -5.39
C SER A 360 8.54 3.54 -5.09
N HIS A 361 7.88 3.02 -6.13
CA HIS A 361 6.80 2.06 -6.00
C HIS A 361 7.24 0.60 -5.76
N GLY A 362 8.53 0.27 -5.85
CA GLY A 362 9.07 -1.04 -5.45
C GLY A 362 8.70 -2.22 -6.35
N SER A 363 8.34 -1.98 -7.62
CA SER A 363 7.94 -3.01 -8.61
C SER A 363 9.02 -3.25 -9.70
N GLU A 364 8.78 -4.13 -10.68
CA GLU A 364 9.75 -4.52 -11.73
C GLU A 364 10.39 -3.34 -12.47
N GLY A 365 9.62 -2.27 -12.72
CA GLY A 365 10.12 -1.03 -13.33
C GLY A 365 10.51 0.08 -12.34
N ASP A 366 10.31 -0.17 -11.03
CA ASP A 366 10.55 0.70 -9.88
C ASP A 366 10.43 2.23 -10.15
N PRO A 367 9.28 2.71 -10.66
CA PRO A 367 9.12 4.14 -10.91
C PRO A 367 9.08 4.94 -9.60
N ASP A 368 9.67 6.13 -9.63
CA ASP A 368 9.60 7.09 -8.54
C ASP A 368 8.15 7.43 -8.18
N ILE A 369 7.86 7.60 -6.90
CA ILE A 369 6.61 8.19 -6.43
C ILE A 369 6.77 9.72 -6.54
N PRO A 370 6.00 10.41 -7.39
CA PRO A 370 6.17 11.84 -7.60
C PRO A 370 6.11 12.63 -6.29
N GLU A 371 7.14 13.45 -6.05
CA GLU A 371 7.24 14.33 -4.89
C GLU A 371 7.16 13.65 -3.50
N ALA A 372 7.41 12.33 -3.39
CA ALA A 372 7.30 11.60 -2.12
C ALA A 372 8.13 12.22 -0.98
N TRP A 373 9.31 12.75 -1.29
CA TRP A 373 10.19 13.47 -0.35
C TRP A 373 9.48 14.60 0.42
N ARG A 374 8.43 15.21 -0.14
CA ARG A 374 7.64 16.23 0.56
C ARG A 374 6.93 15.69 1.79
N TYR A 375 6.48 14.44 1.74
CA TYR A 375 5.85 13.77 2.87
C TYR A 375 6.84 13.50 4.00
N ARG A 376 8.06 13.03 3.66
CA ARG A 376 9.17 12.90 4.63
C ARG A 376 9.45 14.24 5.30
N ASP A 377 9.61 15.29 4.52
CA ASP A 377 9.97 16.61 5.05
C ASP A 377 8.82 17.22 5.87
N TYR A 378 7.56 16.95 5.51
CA TYR A 378 6.38 17.27 6.32
C TYR A 378 6.45 16.62 7.70
N LEU A 379 6.78 15.32 7.80
CA LEU A 379 6.88 14.63 9.09
C LEU A 379 7.98 15.24 9.96
N ILE A 380 9.14 15.56 9.37
CA ILE A 380 10.26 16.19 10.07
C ILE A 380 9.81 17.55 10.64
N ARG A 381 9.14 18.38 9.82
CA ARG A 381 8.62 19.67 10.28
C ARG A 381 7.54 19.52 11.35
N ALA A 382 6.59 18.60 11.18
CA ALA A 382 5.50 18.37 12.13
C ALA A 382 6.01 17.93 13.50
N LEU A 383 7.00 17.03 13.54
CA LEU A 383 7.61 16.56 14.79
C LEU A 383 8.43 17.65 15.47
N ASN A 384 9.23 18.42 14.71
CA ASN A 384 10.00 19.54 15.26
C ASN A 384 9.11 20.70 15.75
N ALA A 385 7.91 20.86 15.17
CA ALA A 385 6.93 21.85 15.59
C ALA A 385 6.03 21.37 16.74
N ASP A 386 6.25 20.15 17.26
CA ASP A 386 5.44 19.52 18.31
C ASP A 386 3.94 19.53 17.97
N VAL A 387 3.60 19.17 16.73
CA VAL A 387 2.19 19.10 16.29
C VAL A 387 1.45 18.09 17.16
N PRO A 388 0.30 18.47 17.77
CA PRO A 388 -0.47 17.56 18.60
C PRO A 388 -0.83 16.26 17.87
N TYR A 389 -0.72 15.13 18.56
CA TYR A 389 -0.96 13.81 17.97
C TYR A 389 -2.35 13.71 17.32
N ASP A 390 -3.40 14.27 17.94
CA ASP A 390 -4.75 14.22 17.38
C ASP A 390 -4.86 15.03 16.08
N GLN A 391 -4.16 16.16 15.98
CA GLN A 391 -4.06 16.93 14.74
C GLN A 391 -3.27 16.15 13.69
N LEU A 392 -2.13 15.56 14.05
CA LEU A 392 -1.31 14.76 13.15
C LEU A 392 -2.13 13.60 12.54
N VAL A 393 -2.92 12.89 13.36
CA VAL A 393 -3.81 11.81 12.89
C VAL A 393 -4.90 12.35 11.95
N ARG A 394 -5.55 13.48 12.27
CA ARG A 394 -6.56 14.09 11.39
C ARG A 394 -5.98 14.48 10.03
N GLU A 395 -4.77 15.04 10.01
CA GLU A 395 -4.07 15.39 8.77
C GLU A 395 -3.82 14.15 7.91
N HIS A 396 -3.34 13.04 8.48
CA HIS A 396 -3.10 11.81 7.71
C HIS A 396 -4.38 11.16 7.16
N LEU A 397 -5.51 11.27 7.86
CA LEU A 397 -6.76 10.64 7.44
C LEU A 397 -7.60 11.50 6.50
N ALA A 398 -7.56 12.83 6.67
CA ALA A 398 -8.48 13.75 6.00
C ALA A 398 -7.91 15.18 5.84
N GLY A 399 -6.58 15.31 5.76
CA GLY A 399 -5.90 16.60 5.67
C GLY A 399 -6.30 17.46 4.46
N ASP A 400 -6.73 16.82 3.38
CA ASP A 400 -7.28 17.46 2.18
C ASP A 400 -8.73 17.96 2.34
N LEU A 401 -9.43 17.52 3.39
CA LEU A 401 -10.80 17.87 3.73
C LEU A 401 -10.92 18.83 4.93
N LEU A 402 -9.79 19.21 5.55
CA LEU A 402 -9.81 20.15 6.67
C LEU A 402 -10.23 21.54 6.19
N ALA A 403 -11.23 22.12 6.87
CA ALA A 403 -11.69 23.48 6.60
C ALA A 403 -10.62 24.54 6.92
N GLU A 404 -9.83 24.28 7.98
CA GLU A 404 -8.72 25.12 8.43
C GLU A 404 -7.44 24.27 8.41
N PRO A 405 -6.75 24.16 7.27
CA PRO A 405 -5.52 23.40 7.19
C PRO A 405 -4.37 24.11 7.91
N ARG A 406 -3.44 23.33 8.45
CA ARG A 406 -2.18 23.82 8.99
C ARG A 406 -1.29 24.27 7.83
N LEU A 407 -0.78 25.49 7.95
CA LEU A 407 0.11 26.10 6.97
C LEU A 407 1.52 26.22 7.55
N ASP A 408 2.52 25.98 6.72
CA ASP A 408 3.91 26.32 7.02
C ASP A 408 4.12 27.81 6.71
N PRO A 409 4.34 28.67 7.73
CA PRO A 409 4.50 30.11 7.53
C PRO A 409 5.81 30.46 6.80
N ASP A 410 6.86 29.65 6.93
CA ASP A 410 8.18 29.93 6.38
C ASP A 410 8.32 29.39 4.95
N GLY A 411 7.83 28.18 4.71
CA GLY A 411 7.83 27.55 3.38
C GLY A 411 6.67 27.97 2.48
N GLY A 412 5.59 28.52 3.07
CA GLY A 412 4.38 28.89 2.34
C GLY A 412 3.64 27.67 1.78
N LEU A 413 3.62 26.57 2.53
CA LEU A 413 3.01 25.28 2.16
C LEU A 413 1.75 24.96 2.99
N ASN A 414 0.86 24.15 2.44
CA ASN A 414 -0.27 23.54 3.13
C ASN A 414 0.16 22.15 3.62
N GLU A 415 0.46 22.07 4.92
CA GLU A 415 1.02 20.87 5.55
C GLU A 415 -0.03 19.77 5.69
N SER A 416 -1.27 20.14 6.05
CA SER A 416 -2.35 19.16 6.19
C SER A 416 -2.60 18.41 4.89
N LEU A 417 -2.52 19.09 3.74
CA LEU A 417 -2.70 18.44 2.45
C LEU A 417 -1.61 17.38 2.16
N ILE A 418 -0.35 17.66 2.52
CA ILE A 418 0.77 16.74 2.31
C ILE A 418 0.55 15.43 3.09
N ALA A 419 -0.01 15.50 4.29
CA ALA A 419 -0.21 14.34 5.15
C ALA A 419 -1.02 13.22 4.51
N THR A 420 -1.99 13.53 3.65
CA THR A 420 -2.78 12.51 2.93
C THR A 420 -2.01 11.76 1.83
N ALA A 421 -0.79 12.20 1.50
CA ALA A 421 0.02 11.54 0.49
C ALA A 421 0.40 10.09 0.88
N HIS A 422 0.34 9.73 2.17
CA HIS A 422 0.64 8.36 2.62
C HIS A 422 -0.24 7.30 1.97
N TYR A 423 -1.47 7.65 1.56
CA TYR A 423 -2.36 6.76 0.82
C TYR A 423 -1.80 6.33 -0.55
N ARG A 424 -0.76 7.00 -1.06
CA ARG A 424 -0.06 6.64 -2.30
C ARG A 424 1.27 5.92 -2.08
N LEU A 425 1.69 5.71 -0.83
CA LEU A 425 2.85 4.90 -0.45
C LEU A 425 2.50 3.41 -0.50
N VAL A 426 2.04 2.97 -1.68
CA VAL A 426 1.65 1.59 -1.98
C VAL A 426 2.45 1.08 -3.17
N GLU A 427 2.69 -0.23 -3.18
CA GLU A 427 3.33 -0.90 -4.31
C GLU A 427 2.47 -0.77 -5.56
N HIS A 428 3.04 -0.30 -6.67
CA HIS A 428 2.32 -0.04 -7.92
C HIS A 428 2.95 -0.83 -9.06
N GLY A 429 2.16 -1.65 -9.75
CA GLY A 429 2.62 -2.37 -10.93
C GLY A 429 3.06 -1.39 -12.04
N TYR A 430 4.22 -1.62 -12.65
CA TYR A 430 4.71 -0.81 -13.76
C TYR A 430 3.86 -1.03 -15.04
N GLN A 431 3.44 -2.27 -15.29
CA GLN A 431 2.50 -2.65 -16.35
C GLN A 431 1.52 -3.72 -15.83
N PRO A 432 0.41 -3.33 -15.20
CA PRO A 432 -0.54 -4.28 -14.65
C PRO A 432 -1.21 -5.10 -15.76
N VAL A 433 -1.16 -6.42 -15.63
CA VAL A 433 -1.91 -7.36 -16.48
C VAL A 433 -3.39 -7.39 -16.08
N ASP A 434 -3.68 -7.18 -14.79
CA ASP A 434 -5.03 -7.02 -14.26
C ASP A 434 -5.11 -5.74 -13.42
N PRO A 435 -5.54 -4.61 -14.02
CA PRO A 435 -5.68 -3.34 -13.30
C PRO A 435 -6.68 -3.38 -12.14
N TRP A 436 -7.67 -4.28 -12.20
CA TRP A 436 -8.65 -4.44 -11.11
C TRP A 436 -8.01 -5.12 -9.90
N GLU A 437 -7.24 -6.19 -10.11
CA GLU A 437 -6.51 -6.86 -9.04
C GLU A 437 -5.55 -5.89 -8.32
N ASP A 438 -4.77 -5.11 -9.07
CA ASP A 438 -3.86 -4.10 -8.53
C ASP A 438 -4.60 -3.05 -7.70
N ARG A 439 -5.76 -2.57 -8.17
CA ARG A 439 -6.60 -1.62 -7.43
C ARG A 439 -7.08 -2.18 -6.10
N VAL A 440 -7.49 -3.45 -6.08
CA VAL A 440 -7.91 -4.14 -4.86
C VAL A 440 -6.73 -4.25 -3.89
N LYS A 441 -5.55 -4.68 -4.36
CA LYS A 441 -4.32 -4.78 -3.55
C LYS A 441 -3.92 -3.44 -2.93
N TRP A 442 -3.99 -2.34 -3.67
CA TRP A 442 -3.73 -1.00 -3.12
C TRP A 442 -4.67 -0.66 -1.99
N THR A 443 -5.97 -0.86 -2.22
CA THR A 443 -6.99 -0.49 -1.24
C THR A 443 -6.85 -1.33 0.03
N ASP A 444 -6.54 -2.63 -0.10
CA ASP A 444 -6.23 -3.48 1.05
C ASP A 444 -4.98 -3.01 1.81
N ASN A 445 -3.93 -2.59 1.09
CA ASN A 445 -2.72 -2.03 1.70
C ASN A 445 -3.06 -0.77 2.51
N GLN A 446 -3.87 0.12 1.95
CA GLN A 446 -4.34 1.32 2.65
C GLN A 446 -5.15 0.97 3.91
N VAL A 447 -6.05 -0.03 3.85
CA VAL A 447 -6.79 -0.53 5.03
C VAL A 447 -5.81 -1.06 6.09
N ASP A 448 -4.82 -1.84 5.68
CA ASP A 448 -3.81 -2.43 6.57
C ASP A 448 -2.95 -1.36 7.25
N VAL A 449 -2.45 -0.39 6.50
CA VAL A 449 -1.66 0.75 7.02
C VAL A 449 -2.51 1.58 7.97
N VAL A 450 -3.72 1.98 7.57
CA VAL A 450 -4.57 2.84 8.41
C VAL A 450 -4.92 2.14 9.73
N SER A 451 -5.34 0.88 9.67
CA SER A 451 -5.75 0.14 10.86
C SER A 451 -4.59 -0.11 11.82
N LYS A 452 -3.40 -0.48 11.31
CA LYS A 452 -2.24 -0.73 12.16
C LYS A 452 -1.61 0.55 12.69
N ALA A 453 -1.40 1.56 11.85
CA ALA A 453 -0.67 2.77 12.23
C ALA A 453 -1.51 3.67 13.15
N PHE A 454 -2.81 3.84 12.89
CA PHE A 454 -3.63 4.82 13.62
C PHE A 454 -4.59 4.19 14.63
N MET A 455 -5.02 2.95 14.43
CA MET A 455 -5.93 2.26 15.36
C MET A 455 -5.20 1.26 16.25
N GLY A 456 -3.98 0.84 15.90
CA GLY A 456 -3.25 -0.23 16.61
C GLY A 456 -3.92 -1.60 16.48
N LEU A 457 -4.71 -1.82 15.42
CA LEU A 457 -5.51 -3.03 15.22
C LEU A 457 -5.16 -3.72 13.89
N THR A 458 -5.16 -5.04 13.89
CA THR A 458 -4.98 -5.85 12.67
C THR A 458 -6.35 -6.17 12.06
N VAL A 459 -6.88 -5.26 11.25
CA VAL A 459 -8.21 -5.45 10.64
C VAL A 459 -8.18 -6.46 9.48
N SER A 460 -7.01 -6.73 8.88
CA SER A 460 -6.85 -7.51 7.64
C SER A 460 -7.33 -8.96 7.70
N CYS A 461 -7.38 -9.60 8.87
CA CYS A 461 -7.99 -10.93 9.00
C CYS A 461 -9.49 -10.91 8.69
N ALA A 462 -10.15 -9.76 8.90
CA ALA A 462 -11.57 -9.59 8.64
C ALA A 462 -11.92 -9.56 7.13
N ARG A 463 -10.92 -9.60 6.25
CA ARG A 463 -11.09 -9.59 4.79
C ARG A 463 -11.90 -10.78 4.28
N CYS A 464 -11.56 -11.99 4.75
CA CYS A 464 -12.13 -13.24 4.23
C CYS A 464 -13.26 -13.79 5.10
N HIS A 465 -13.28 -13.45 6.38
CA HIS A 465 -14.27 -13.88 7.37
C HIS A 465 -14.34 -12.86 8.51
N ASP A 466 -15.32 -12.92 9.42
CA ASP A 466 -15.30 -12.07 10.61
C ASP A 466 -14.02 -12.30 11.43
N HIS A 467 -13.43 -11.26 12.00
CA HIS A 467 -12.11 -11.35 12.63
C HIS A 467 -12.06 -12.46 13.69
N LYS A 468 -10.96 -13.24 13.76
CA LYS A 468 -10.89 -14.44 14.61
C LYS A 468 -11.05 -14.15 16.11
N PHE A 469 -10.39 -13.09 16.60
CA PHE A 469 -10.32 -12.77 18.03
C PHE A 469 -11.03 -11.46 18.37
N ASP A 470 -10.70 -10.40 17.64
CA ASP A 470 -11.28 -9.08 17.83
C ASP A 470 -12.75 -8.95 17.43
N ALA A 471 -13.40 -7.91 17.98
CA ALA A 471 -14.79 -7.57 17.75
C ALA A 471 -14.98 -6.78 16.44
N ILE A 472 -14.53 -7.34 15.33
CA ILE A 472 -14.50 -6.72 14.00
C ILE A 472 -15.20 -7.65 13.01
N ARG A 473 -16.27 -7.17 12.36
CA ARG A 473 -16.96 -7.93 11.31
C ARG A 473 -16.26 -7.79 9.97
N GLN A 474 -16.48 -8.75 9.09
CA GLN A 474 -16.12 -8.62 7.68
C GLN A 474 -16.84 -7.43 7.04
N THR A 475 -18.07 -7.12 7.45
CA THR A 475 -18.76 -5.91 6.98
C THR A 475 -18.06 -4.62 7.38
N ASP A 476 -17.36 -4.60 8.52
CA ASP A 476 -16.60 -3.44 8.97
C ASP A 476 -15.34 -3.26 8.11
N TYR A 477 -14.67 -4.37 7.76
CA TYR A 477 -13.55 -4.36 6.79
C TYR A 477 -13.99 -3.74 5.46
N TYR A 478 -15.06 -4.26 4.85
CA TYR A 478 -15.51 -3.78 3.54
C TYR A 478 -16.12 -2.38 3.57
N SER A 479 -16.60 -1.91 4.74
CA SER A 479 -17.01 -0.51 4.91
C SER A 479 -15.82 0.45 4.86
N LEU A 480 -14.71 0.07 5.53
CA LEU A 480 -13.45 0.84 5.46
C LEU A 480 -12.83 0.75 4.06
N PHE A 481 -12.80 -0.45 3.48
CA PHE A 481 -12.36 -0.66 2.10
C PHE A 481 -13.13 0.25 1.15
N GLY A 482 -14.47 0.24 1.18
CA GLY A 482 -15.31 1.06 0.31
C GLY A 482 -15.04 2.57 0.45
N THR A 483 -14.73 3.03 1.66
CA THR A 483 -14.37 4.44 1.92
C THR A 483 -13.08 4.83 1.20
N LEU A 484 -12.02 4.03 1.35
CA LEU A 484 -10.72 4.28 0.71
C LEU A 484 -10.76 4.01 -0.81
N TYR A 485 -11.51 3.00 -1.21
CA TYR A 485 -11.76 2.63 -2.59
C TYR A 485 -12.42 3.76 -3.38
N GLY A 486 -13.32 4.51 -2.72
CA GLY A 486 -14.06 5.63 -3.30
C GLY A 486 -13.26 6.90 -3.51
N ALA A 487 -12.00 6.97 -3.04
CA ALA A 487 -11.13 8.12 -3.25
C ALA A 487 -10.73 8.28 -4.73
N ARG A 488 -10.51 9.54 -5.15
CA ARG A 488 -9.96 9.88 -6.47
C ARG A 488 -8.57 10.47 -6.27
N PRO A 489 -7.50 9.66 -6.31
CA PRO A 489 -6.15 10.17 -6.15
C PRO A 489 -5.87 11.18 -7.26
N THR A 490 -5.14 12.25 -6.95
CA THR A 490 -4.67 13.27 -7.89
C THR A 490 -3.44 13.96 -7.30
N GLN A 491 -2.59 14.54 -8.14
CA GLN A 491 -1.56 15.47 -7.66
C GLN A 491 -2.17 16.86 -7.43
N ARG A 492 -1.74 17.51 -6.35
CA ARG A 492 -2.25 18.83 -5.94
C ARG A 492 -1.10 19.77 -5.65
N ALA A 493 -1.24 21.02 -6.10
CA ALA A 493 -0.38 22.10 -5.65
C ALA A 493 -0.57 22.30 -4.15
N ILE A 494 0.54 22.18 -3.42
CA ILE A 494 0.56 22.29 -1.95
C ILE A 494 0.91 23.70 -1.47
N ASP A 495 1.12 24.66 -2.35
CA ASP A 495 1.34 26.05 -1.95
C ASP A 495 0.14 26.60 -1.16
N THR A 496 0.41 27.51 -0.23
CA THR A 496 -0.65 28.21 0.52
C THR A 496 -1.64 28.91 -0.43
N PRO A 497 -2.92 29.05 -0.03
CA PRO A 497 -3.91 29.77 -0.82
C PRO A 497 -3.46 31.19 -1.20
N ALA A 498 -2.78 31.91 -0.30
CA ALA A 498 -2.25 33.24 -0.58
C ALA A 498 -1.21 33.24 -1.72
N ARG A 499 -0.34 32.24 -1.76
CA ARG A 499 0.67 32.09 -2.81
C ARG A 499 0.04 31.66 -4.13
N LEU A 500 -0.93 30.74 -4.09
CA LEU A 500 -1.68 30.30 -5.27
C LEU A 500 -2.49 31.43 -5.93
N GLU A 501 -3.01 32.36 -5.14
CA GLU A 501 -3.81 33.50 -5.63
C GLU A 501 -2.96 34.73 -5.98
N THR A 502 -1.63 34.62 -5.87
CA THR A 502 -0.70 35.71 -6.18
C THR A 502 -0.85 36.17 -7.64
N ASN A 503 -0.96 37.48 -7.85
CA ASN A 503 -1.18 38.13 -9.15
C ASN A 503 -2.53 37.85 -9.84
N LYS A 504 -3.46 37.08 -9.25
CA LYS A 504 -4.73 36.74 -9.91
C LYS A 504 -5.54 37.97 -10.28
N ALA A 505 -5.66 38.96 -9.39
CA ALA A 505 -6.38 40.20 -9.65
C ALA A 505 -5.75 40.99 -10.83
N ALA A 506 -4.41 41.09 -10.87
CA ALA A 506 -3.70 41.75 -11.95
C ALA A 506 -3.87 41.01 -13.29
N LEU A 507 -3.89 39.67 -13.29
CA LEU A 507 -4.16 38.87 -14.48
C LEU A 507 -5.58 39.06 -15.00
N VAL A 508 -6.58 39.14 -14.11
CA VAL A 508 -7.97 39.43 -14.47
C VAL A 508 -8.08 40.80 -15.13
N GLU A 509 -7.45 41.83 -14.54
CA GLU A 509 -7.43 43.18 -15.10
C GLU A 509 -6.73 43.22 -16.47
N ALA A 510 -5.54 42.61 -16.58
CA ALA A 510 -4.79 42.55 -17.83
C ALA A 510 -5.57 41.82 -18.93
N LYS A 511 -6.23 40.70 -18.59
CA LYS A 511 -7.08 39.97 -19.54
C LYS A 511 -8.26 40.80 -20.03
N ALA A 512 -8.89 41.58 -19.15
CA ALA A 512 -9.95 42.50 -19.54
C ALA A 512 -9.43 43.63 -20.46
N ASP A 513 -8.25 44.18 -20.18
CA ASP A 513 -7.63 45.21 -21.03
C ASP A 513 -7.26 44.67 -22.42
N ILE A 514 -6.64 43.48 -22.46
CA ILE A 514 -6.33 42.77 -23.71
C ILE A 514 -7.61 42.54 -24.53
N ARG A 515 -8.70 42.11 -23.91
CA ARG A 515 -9.98 41.90 -24.60
C ARG A 515 -10.47 43.19 -25.26
N ARG A 516 -10.44 44.31 -24.55
CA ARG A 516 -10.87 45.62 -25.10
C ARG A 516 -9.99 46.03 -26.29
N ARG A 517 -8.66 45.98 -26.12
CA ARG A 517 -7.71 46.35 -27.18
C ARG A 517 -7.82 45.44 -28.40
N LEU A 518 -8.07 44.14 -28.19
CA LEU A 518 -8.31 43.21 -29.29
C LEU A 518 -9.60 43.56 -30.03
N ALA A 519 -10.67 43.90 -29.31
CA ALA A 519 -11.91 44.34 -29.93
C ALA A 519 -11.72 45.64 -30.73
N ASP A 520 -10.98 46.62 -30.19
CA ASP A 520 -10.64 47.86 -30.90
C ASP A 520 -9.86 47.55 -32.20
N ALA A 521 -8.80 46.72 -32.10
CA ALA A 521 -8.01 46.32 -33.27
C ALA A 521 -8.83 45.55 -34.32
N TRP A 522 -9.82 44.77 -33.90
CA TRP A 522 -10.72 44.06 -34.82
C TRP A 522 -11.72 44.99 -35.49
N LEU A 523 -12.25 45.97 -34.76
CA LEU A 523 -13.13 46.99 -35.31
C LEU A 523 -12.39 47.88 -36.31
N ASP A 524 -11.15 48.27 -36.00
CA ASP A 524 -10.31 49.04 -36.92
C ASP A 524 -9.98 48.25 -38.20
N ALA A 525 -9.86 46.92 -38.09
CA ALA A 525 -9.59 46.03 -39.23
C ALA A 525 -10.85 45.55 -39.96
N VAL A 526 -12.06 45.92 -39.51
CA VAL A 526 -13.31 45.32 -40.03
C VAL A 526 -13.51 45.58 -41.52
N ASP A 527 -13.13 46.76 -41.99
CA ASP A 527 -13.26 47.16 -43.39
C ASP A 527 -12.29 46.39 -44.30
N GLU A 528 -11.21 45.82 -43.76
CA GLU A 528 -10.27 44.97 -44.48
C GLU A 528 -10.71 43.50 -44.54
N VAL A 529 -11.65 43.08 -43.68
CA VAL A 529 -12.10 41.68 -43.58
C VAL A 529 -12.59 41.13 -44.93
N PRO A 530 -13.42 41.84 -45.73
CA PRO A 530 -13.83 41.34 -47.05
C PRO A 530 -12.65 41.05 -47.98
N ALA A 531 -11.65 41.92 -48.03
CA ALA A 531 -10.46 41.73 -48.86
C ALA A 531 -9.60 40.55 -48.37
N ARG A 532 -9.45 40.41 -47.04
CA ARG A 532 -8.74 39.27 -46.44
C ARG A 532 -9.45 37.94 -46.69
N LEU A 533 -10.79 37.91 -46.61
CA LEU A 533 -11.60 36.73 -46.94
C LEU A 533 -11.51 36.40 -48.43
N ALA A 534 -11.46 37.40 -49.31
CA ALA A 534 -11.24 37.22 -50.75
C ALA A 534 -9.89 36.52 -51.02
N ALA A 535 -8.81 37.01 -50.41
CA ALA A 535 -7.47 36.43 -50.54
C ALA A 535 -7.38 34.99 -49.99
N LEU A 536 -8.12 34.67 -48.92
CA LEU A 536 -8.18 33.30 -48.39
C LEU A 536 -8.98 32.34 -49.30
N ALA A 537 -9.92 32.86 -50.08
CA ALA A 537 -10.73 32.08 -51.01
C ALA A 537 -10.00 31.74 -52.32
N ASP A 538 -8.87 32.40 -52.61
CA ASP A 538 -7.96 32.11 -53.73
C ASP A 538 -6.48 32.41 -53.37
N PRO A 539 -5.69 31.39 -53.00
CA PRO A 539 -4.28 31.56 -52.60
C PRO A 539 -3.33 32.02 -53.73
N SER A 540 -3.80 32.16 -54.98
CA SER A 540 -2.96 32.50 -56.14
C SER A 540 -2.45 33.95 -56.15
N GLY A 541 -3.08 34.85 -55.38
CA GLY A 541 -2.55 36.18 -55.06
C GLY A 541 -2.96 37.33 -55.99
N ASP A 542 -3.86 37.11 -56.95
CA ASP A 542 -4.19 38.08 -58.02
C ASP A 542 -5.43 38.98 -57.75
N ILE A 543 -5.88 39.13 -56.50
CA ILE A 543 -7.14 39.81 -56.14
C ILE A 543 -6.88 41.01 -55.24
N GLU A 544 -7.14 42.23 -55.72
CA GLU A 544 -6.92 43.49 -54.98
C GLU A 544 -8.23 44.07 -54.41
N SER A 545 -9.41 43.59 -54.85
CA SER A 545 -10.74 44.08 -54.44
C SER A 545 -11.81 42.98 -54.42
N PRO A 546 -12.86 43.08 -53.56
CA PRO A 546 -14.04 42.19 -53.61
C PRO A 546 -14.73 42.12 -54.99
N ALA A 547 -14.58 43.16 -55.83
CA ALA A 547 -15.11 43.16 -57.20
C ALA A 547 -14.39 42.18 -58.15
N ASP A 548 -13.12 41.85 -57.85
CA ASP A 548 -12.31 40.94 -58.66
C ASP A 548 -12.72 39.46 -58.48
N LEU A 549 -13.50 39.15 -57.44
CA LEU A 549 -14.09 37.82 -57.19
C LEU A 549 -15.06 37.37 -58.29
N ALA A 550 -15.65 38.31 -59.04
CA ALA A 550 -16.60 38.02 -60.12
C ALA A 550 -15.97 37.27 -61.32
N GLY A 551 -14.64 37.34 -61.47
CA GLY A 551 -13.89 36.69 -62.55
C GLY A 551 -13.34 35.29 -62.22
N LEU A 552 -13.43 34.84 -60.97
CA LEU A 552 -12.92 33.54 -60.58
C LEU A 552 -13.81 32.41 -61.14
N PRO A 553 -13.22 31.28 -61.60
CA PRO A 553 -14.01 30.13 -62.00
C PRO A 553 -14.89 29.70 -60.83
N ARG A 554 -16.22 29.69 -61.04
CA ARG A 554 -17.14 28.96 -60.17
C ARG A 554 -16.57 27.56 -60.02
N VAL A 555 -16.57 27.00 -58.81
CA VAL A 555 -16.12 25.61 -58.59
C VAL A 555 -16.89 24.73 -59.59
N GLY A 556 -16.17 24.27 -60.61
CA GLY A 556 -16.79 23.94 -61.90
C GLY A 556 -15.75 23.47 -62.90
N GLY A 557 -14.94 22.49 -62.46
CA GLY A 557 -14.01 21.74 -63.31
C GLY A 557 -13.83 20.27 -62.91
N ALA A 558 -14.53 19.78 -61.88
CA ALA A 558 -14.47 18.39 -61.44
C ALA A 558 -15.80 17.96 -60.79
N GLY A 559 -16.83 17.69 -61.59
CA GLY A 559 -18.14 17.19 -61.12
C GLY A 559 -18.82 18.08 -60.07
N PRO A 560 -20.01 17.72 -59.57
CA PRO A 560 -20.55 18.33 -58.36
C PRO A 560 -19.73 17.78 -57.18
N ALA A 561 -18.60 18.41 -56.87
CA ALA A 561 -18.11 18.37 -55.50
C ALA A 561 -19.16 19.13 -54.68
N GLU A 562 -19.86 18.42 -53.79
CA GLU A 562 -20.75 19.06 -52.82
C GLU A 562 -20.03 20.28 -52.22
N PRO A 563 -20.68 21.45 -52.13
CA PRO A 563 -20.11 22.57 -51.40
C PRO A 563 -19.74 22.02 -50.01
N ASP A 564 -18.48 22.15 -49.64
CA ASP A 564 -17.85 21.52 -48.47
C ASP A 564 -18.40 21.97 -47.10
N GLY A 565 -19.56 22.64 -47.08
CA GLY A 565 -20.25 23.15 -45.90
C GLY A 565 -19.52 24.29 -45.21
N ARG A 566 -18.51 24.91 -45.85
CA ARG A 566 -17.70 25.98 -45.24
C ARG A 566 -18.32 27.35 -45.45
N LEU A 567 -18.24 28.19 -44.42
CA LEU A 567 -18.72 29.58 -44.42
C LEU A 567 -18.12 30.41 -45.57
N LEU A 568 -16.85 30.15 -45.90
CA LEU A 568 -16.12 30.85 -46.97
C LEU A 568 -16.68 30.52 -48.36
N SER A 569 -17.15 29.29 -48.58
CA SER A 569 -17.76 28.85 -49.84
C SER A 569 -19.08 29.59 -50.09
N ALA A 570 -19.91 29.73 -49.05
CA ALA A 570 -21.14 30.52 -49.13
C ALA A 570 -20.86 32.02 -49.30
N TRP A 571 -19.89 32.57 -48.56
CA TRP A 571 -19.50 33.96 -48.70
C TRP A 571 -19.03 34.27 -50.13
N ARG A 572 -18.17 33.41 -50.70
CA ARG A 572 -17.68 33.55 -52.08
C ARG A 572 -18.83 33.56 -53.08
N GLU A 573 -19.78 32.63 -52.97
CA GLU A 573 -20.95 32.60 -53.86
C GLU A 573 -21.82 33.85 -53.71
N LEU A 574 -22.12 34.25 -52.48
CA LEU A 574 -22.97 35.41 -52.18
C LEU A 574 -22.32 36.74 -52.58
N SER A 575 -21.00 36.84 -52.52
CA SER A 575 -20.24 38.07 -52.80
C SER A 575 -20.31 38.52 -54.27
N VAL A 576 -20.65 37.61 -55.19
CA VAL A 576 -20.72 37.86 -56.64
C VAL A 576 -22.13 37.77 -57.21
N VAL A 577 -23.14 37.63 -56.35
CA VAL A 577 -24.55 37.55 -56.76
C VAL A 577 -25.14 38.97 -56.91
N GLU A 578 -25.84 39.20 -58.02
CA GLU A 578 -26.56 40.45 -58.28
C GLU A 578 -27.52 40.80 -57.12
N PRO A 579 -27.63 42.08 -56.70
CA PRO A 579 -28.46 42.47 -55.56
C PRO A 579 -29.93 42.02 -55.64
N ALA A 580 -30.48 41.92 -56.85
CA ALA A 580 -31.85 41.47 -57.07
C ALA A 580 -32.07 39.96 -56.77
N VAL A 581 -31.02 39.15 -56.89
CA VAL A 581 -31.07 37.68 -56.71
C VAL A 581 -30.55 37.27 -55.34
N PHE A 582 -29.77 38.13 -54.68
CA PHE A 582 -29.17 37.88 -53.38
C PHE A 582 -30.13 37.31 -52.32
N PRO A 583 -31.36 37.85 -52.11
CA PRO A 583 -32.28 37.30 -51.10
C PRO A 583 -32.66 35.84 -51.34
N GLN A 584 -32.78 35.44 -52.62
CA GLN A 584 -33.13 34.07 -53.01
C GLN A 584 -31.95 33.13 -52.78
N THR A 585 -30.74 33.52 -53.21
CA THR A 585 -29.52 32.73 -52.99
C THR A 585 -29.19 32.59 -51.50
N TRP A 586 -29.35 33.66 -50.72
CA TRP A 586 -29.21 33.62 -49.25
C TRP A 586 -30.20 32.65 -48.62
N THR A 587 -31.47 32.71 -49.02
CA THR A 587 -32.51 31.81 -48.52
C THR A 587 -32.17 30.35 -48.82
N ALA A 588 -31.73 30.05 -50.05
CA ALA A 588 -31.32 28.70 -50.43
C ALA A 588 -30.13 28.19 -49.60
N TRP A 589 -29.12 29.03 -49.34
CA TRP A 589 -27.99 28.69 -48.48
C TRP A 589 -28.42 28.44 -47.03
N ARG A 590 -29.26 29.33 -46.47
CA ARG A 590 -29.81 29.18 -45.13
C ARG A 590 -30.57 27.87 -44.99
N ASP A 591 -31.48 27.58 -45.92
CA ASP A 591 -32.33 26.39 -45.86
C ASP A 591 -31.49 25.12 -45.97
N ARG A 592 -30.51 25.09 -46.88
CA ARG A 592 -29.53 23.99 -46.96
C ARG A 592 -28.77 23.80 -45.65
N TRP A 593 -28.28 24.87 -45.03
CA TRP A 593 -27.55 24.77 -43.76
C TRP A 593 -28.44 24.25 -42.63
N ILE A 594 -29.69 24.70 -42.56
CA ILE A 594 -30.67 24.21 -41.59
C ILE A 594 -30.92 22.72 -41.82
N ASP A 595 -31.08 22.28 -43.07
CA ASP A 595 -31.28 20.88 -43.43
C ASP A 595 -30.06 20.02 -43.09
N ASP A 596 -28.84 20.50 -43.40
CA ASP A 596 -27.58 19.82 -43.06
C ASP A 596 -27.40 19.69 -41.54
N ILE A 597 -27.71 20.75 -40.77
CA ILE A 597 -27.69 20.71 -39.30
C ILE A 597 -28.70 19.67 -38.81
N ALA A 598 -29.95 19.72 -39.30
CA ALA A 598 -30.99 18.78 -38.92
C ALA A 598 -30.64 17.34 -39.29
N GLU A 599 -29.98 17.10 -40.43
CA GLU A 599 -29.49 15.79 -40.83
C GLU A 599 -28.38 15.29 -39.90
N ARG A 600 -27.40 16.15 -39.57
CA ARG A 600 -26.33 15.81 -38.61
C ARG A 600 -26.89 15.54 -37.22
N GLU A 601 -27.86 16.31 -36.76
CA GLU A 601 -28.56 16.09 -35.50
C GLU A 601 -29.30 14.74 -35.50
N ARG A 602 -30.02 14.41 -36.58
CA ARG A 602 -30.68 13.09 -36.74
C ARG A 602 -29.66 11.95 -36.77
N PHE A 603 -28.57 12.10 -37.53
CA PHE A 603 -27.50 11.12 -37.59
C PHE A 603 -26.89 10.89 -36.21
N ASN A 604 -26.58 11.97 -35.49
CA ASN A 604 -25.99 11.88 -34.16
C ASN A 604 -26.95 11.25 -33.15
N ALA A 605 -28.21 11.69 -33.13
CA ALA A 605 -29.23 11.13 -32.23
C ALA A 605 -29.51 9.64 -32.49
N GLY A 606 -29.33 9.17 -33.73
CA GLY A 606 -29.50 7.76 -34.09
C GLY A 606 -28.27 6.89 -33.84
N ARG A 607 -27.11 7.47 -33.54
CA ARG A 607 -25.81 6.75 -33.45
C ARG A 607 -25.08 6.95 -32.12
N PHE A 608 -25.35 8.03 -31.40
CA PHE A 608 -24.66 8.40 -30.18
C PHE A 608 -25.66 8.79 -29.10
N VAL A 609 -25.32 8.46 -27.86
CA VAL A 609 -25.98 8.98 -26.67
C VAL A 609 -25.08 10.05 -26.07
N THR A 610 -25.59 11.26 -25.91
CA THR A 610 -24.83 12.34 -25.26
C THR A 610 -24.83 12.07 -23.76
N ALA A 611 -23.66 11.83 -23.18
CA ALA A 611 -23.52 11.63 -21.74
C ALA A 611 -23.49 12.96 -20.97
N TRP A 612 -22.68 13.92 -21.44
CA TRP A 612 -22.55 15.25 -20.83
C TRP A 612 -22.24 16.34 -21.87
N ASP A 613 -22.73 17.55 -21.61
CA ASP A 613 -22.27 18.80 -22.23
C ASP A 613 -21.70 19.76 -21.18
N PHE A 614 -20.37 19.79 -21.05
CA PHE A 614 -19.67 20.65 -20.10
C PHE A 614 -19.60 22.13 -20.51
N SER A 615 -20.22 22.53 -21.61
CA SER A 615 -20.49 23.95 -21.90
C SER A 615 -21.78 24.45 -21.23
N GLY A 616 -22.60 23.52 -20.72
CA GLY A 616 -23.89 23.79 -20.10
C GLY A 616 -24.00 23.31 -18.65
N PRO A 617 -25.23 23.01 -18.19
CA PRO A 617 -25.52 22.66 -16.79
C PRO A 617 -24.75 21.44 -16.26
N ASP A 618 -24.37 20.49 -17.12
CA ASP A 618 -23.68 19.27 -16.72
C ASP A 618 -22.30 19.54 -16.09
N TYR A 619 -21.71 20.72 -16.34
CA TYR A 619 -20.46 21.13 -15.71
C TYR A 619 -20.54 21.09 -14.17
N ALA A 620 -21.70 21.41 -13.60
CA ALA A 620 -21.92 21.41 -12.16
C ALA A 620 -21.76 20.02 -11.51
N ALA A 621 -21.90 18.95 -12.29
CA ALA A 621 -21.72 17.58 -11.81
C ALA A 621 -20.24 17.12 -11.82
N THR A 622 -19.35 17.89 -12.45
CA THR A 622 -17.91 17.57 -12.47
C THR A 622 -17.28 17.86 -11.11
N VAL A 623 -16.28 17.08 -10.74
CA VAL A 623 -15.46 17.31 -9.54
C VAL A 623 -14.04 17.67 -9.95
N GLY A 624 -13.24 18.19 -9.02
CA GLY A 624 -11.83 18.51 -9.24
C GLY A 624 -11.39 19.77 -8.51
N HIS A 625 -10.18 20.21 -8.81
CA HIS A 625 -9.50 21.32 -8.15
C HIS A 625 -8.66 22.12 -9.15
N GLY A 626 -8.16 23.28 -8.74
CA GLY A 626 -7.28 24.10 -9.55
C GLY A 626 -7.61 25.58 -9.41
N THR A 627 -6.59 26.43 -9.42
CA THR A 627 -6.74 27.87 -9.20
C THR A 627 -7.41 28.59 -10.37
N GLY A 628 -7.36 28.01 -11.57
CA GLY A 628 -8.03 28.51 -12.76
C GLY A 628 -9.35 27.82 -13.08
N ARG A 629 -9.82 26.88 -12.25
CA ARG A 629 -11.15 26.28 -12.38
C ARG A 629 -12.22 27.28 -11.92
N THR A 630 -13.31 27.38 -12.68
CA THR A 630 -14.45 28.27 -12.38
C THR A 630 -15.62 27.50 -11.76
N ALA A 631 -16.56 28.21 -11.12
CA ALA A 631 -17.78 27.60 -10.57
C ALA A 631 -18.81 27.25 -11.68
N GLU A 632 -18.78 28.00 -12.77
CA GLU A 632 -19.66 27.85 -13.94
C GLU A 632 -18.83 27.58 -15.20
N PRO A 633 -19.39 26.95 -16.24
CA PRO A 633 -18.69 26.79 -17.51
C PRO A 633 -18.40 28.16 -18.11
N SER A 634 -17.30 28.24 -18.84
CA SER A 634 -16.90 29.49 -19.49
C SER A 634 -17.75 29.75 -20.73
N PRO A 635 -18.16 31.01 -20.99
CA PRO A 635 -18.88 31.35 -22.21
C PRO A 635 -17.98 31.26 -23.44
N PRO A 636 -18.55 31.16 -24.65
CA PRO A 636 -17.79 31.31 -25.89
C PRO A 636 -17.09 32.68 -25.95
N GLY A 637 -15.89 32.71 -26.53
CA GLY A 637 -15.11 33.95 -26.68
C GLY A 637 -14.03 34.16 -25.63
N GLU A 638 -13.89 33.24 -24.66
CA GLU A 638 -12.78 33.26 -23.71
C GLU A 638 -11.43 32.93 -24.39
N PHE A 639 -10.33 33.35 -23.78
CA PHE A 639 -8.98 33.11 -24.27
C PHE A 639 -7.98 33.01 -23.11
N VAL A 640 -6.82 32.43 -23.38
CA VAL A 640 -5.66 32.44 -22.47
C VAL A 640 -4.67 33.50 -22.92
N VAL A 641 -4.13 34.26 -21.96
CA VAL A 641 -3.06 35.23 -22.22
C VAL A 641 -1.74 34.50 -22.36
N GLN A 642 -1.08 34.66 -23.51
CA GLN A 642 0.24 34.06 -23.75
C GLN A 642 1.32 34.82 -22.97
N ARG A 643 2.13 34.08 -22.21
CA ARG A 643 3.19 34.66 -21.36
C ARG A 643 4.50 34.94 -22.09
N ARG A 644 4.69 34.37 -23.27
CA ARG A 644 5.97 34.37 -24.00
C ARG A 644 5.73 34.44 -25.51
N GLY A 645 6.71 34.99 -26.21
CA GLY A 645 6.68 35.15 -27.66
C GLY A 645 5.86 36.37 -28.11
N ASP A 646 5.67 36.48 -29.42
CA ASP A 646 5.08 37.66 -30.05
C ASP A 646 3.55 37.58 -30.16
N ARG A 647 2.94 36.47 -29.70
CA ARG A 647 1.47 36.28 -29.71
C ARG A 647 0.88 36.73 -28.38
N VAL A 648 -0.24 37.46 -28.44
CA VAL A 648 -0.99 37.90 -27.24
C VAL A 648 -1.91 36.80 -26.71
N LEU A 649 -2.46 35.96 -27.59
CA LEU A 649 -3.36 34.84 -27.29
C LEU A 649 -3.10 33.66 -28.22
N ASN A 650 -3.43 32.44 -27.79
CA ASN A 650 -3.29 31.24 -28.62
C ASN A 650 -4.48 31.03 -29.56
N GLY A 651 -5.67 31.32 -29.04
CA GLY A 651 -6.93 31.14 -29.72
C GLY A 651 -8.07 31.74 -28.90
N ILE A 652 -9.25 31.72 -29.50
CA ILE A 652 -10.50 32.11 -28.88
C ILE A 652 -11.34 30.85 -28.77
N TYR A 653 -11.74 30.54 -27.56
CA TYR A 653 -12.25 29.24 -27.19
C TYR A 653 -13.78 29.20 -27.24
N PRO A 654 -14.37 28.03 -27.57
CA PRO A 654 -15.80 27.82 -27.45
C PRO A 654 -16.24 27.84 -25.97
N GLY A 655 -17.54 27.86 -25.73
CA GLY A 655 -18.05 27.66 -24.37
C GLY A 655 -17.66 26.26 -23.86
N GLY A 656 -17.31 26.15 -22.57
CA GLY A 656 -16.82 24.88 -22.03
C GLY A 656 -16.15 24.96 -20.67
N ALA A 657 -15.64 23.81 -20.22
CA ALA A 657 -14.88 23.65 -19.00
C ALA A 657 -13.37 23.88 -19.24
N TYR A 658 -12.76 24.74 -18.42
CA TYR A 658 -11.33 25.05 -18.51
C TYR A 658 -10.71 25.20 -17.12
N THR A 659 -9.41 24.93 -17.02
CA THR A 659 -8.64 25.04 -15.76
C THR A 659 -7.57 26.14 -15.79
N HIS A 660 -7.35 26.81 -16.92
CA HIS A 660 -6.17 27.67 -17.13
C HIS A 660 -6.45 28.96 -17.92
N LEU A 661 -7.70 29.46 -17.96
CA LEU A 661 -8.07 30.62 -18.79
C LEU A 661 -7.39 31.95 -18.39
N LEU A 662 -6.86 32.06 -17.18
CA LEU A 662 -6.10 33.25 -16.75
C LEU A 662 -4.61 33.11 -17.05
N SER A 663 -4.08 31.89 -16.99
CA SER A 663 -2.66 31.58 -17.13
C SER A 663 -2.52 30.08 -17.35
N ASP A 664 -1.69 29.70 -18.31
CA ASP A 664 -1.22 28.32 -18.56
C ASP A 664 -0.29 27.78 -17.45
N LYS A 665 -0.03 28.57 -16.38
CA LYS A 665 0.60 28.06 -15.14
C LYS A 665 -0.41 27.59 -14.09
N HIS A 666 -1.71 27.83 -14.27
CA HIS A 666 -2.68 27.41 -13.28
C HIS A 666 -2.84 25.89 -13.36
N PRO A 667 -2.53 25.16 -12.27
CA PRO A 667 -2.79 23.74 -12.22
C PRO A 667 -4.30 23.51 -12.17
N GLY A 668 -4.73 22.36 -12.65
CA GLY A 668 -6.11 21.97 -12.42
C GLY A 668 -6.51 20.64 -13.03
N VAL A 669 -7.38 19.97 -12.30
CA VAL A 669 -7.99 18.70 -12.66
C VAL A 669 -9.49 18.90 -12.74
N VAL A 670 -10.09 18.39 -13.81
CA VAL A 670 -11.54 18.24 -13.93
C VAL A 670 -11.81 16.76 -14.12
N GLN A 671 -12.82 16.24 -13.44
CA GLN A 671 -13.23 14.85 -13.57
C GLN A 671 -14.74 14.78 -13.76
N THR A 672 -15.18 13.86 -14.62
CA THR A 672 -16.60 13.62 -14.82
C THR A 672 -17.26 13.01 -13.57
N PRO A 673 -18.60 13.01 -13.49
CA PRO A 673 -19.32 12.06 -12.66
C PRO A 673 -18.83 10.63 -12.94
N ARG A 674 -18.97 9.75 -11.94
CA ARG A 674 -18.79 8.31 -12.18
C ARG A 674 -19.92 7.80 -13.04
N PHE A 675 -19.60 6.88 -13.93
CA PHE A 675 -20.57 6.19 -14.77
C PHE A 675 -20.18 4.71 -14.88
N THR A 676 -21.13 3.87 -15.28
CA THR A 676 -20.85 2.48 -15.65
C THR A 676 -20.63 2.42 -17.15
N ILE A 677 -19.57 1.74 -17.58
CA ILE A 677 -19.31 1.53 -19.01
C ILE A 677 -20.31 0.49 -19.53
N ASP A 678 -21.18 0.91 -20.44
CA ASP A 678 -22.22 0.07 -21.05
C ASP A 678 -22.16 0.08 -22.59
N HIS A 679 -21.35 0.96 -23.18
CA HIS A 679 -21.13 1.08 -24.62
C HIS A 679 -19.74 0.58 -25.04
N ASP A 680 -19.58 0.20 -26.31
CA ASP A 680 -18.28 -0.22 -26.88
C ASP A 680 -17.34 0.94 -27.15
N PHE A 681 -17.86 2.16 -27.29
CA PHE A 681 -17.06 3.33 -27.56
C PHE A 681 -17.48 4.51 -26.69
N ILE A 682 -16.49 5.22 -26.18
CA ILE A 682 -16.67 6.51 -25.53
C ILE A 682 -15.93 7.54 -26.37
N SER A 683 -16.66 8.55 -26.83
CA SER A 683 -16.10 9.66 -27.60
C SER A 683 -16.22 10.97 -26.81
N LEU A 684 -15.17 11.77 -26.85
CA LEU A 684 -15.06 13.04 -26.14
C LEU A 684 -14.51 14.09 -27.08
N ARG A 685 -15.17 15.25 -27.15
CA ARG A 685 -14.66 16.41 -27.89
C ARG A 685 -13.91 17.33 -26.94
N MET A 686 -12.63 17.55 -27.19
CA MET A 686 -11.76 18.34 -26.32
C MET A 686 -10.74 19.14 -27.13
N LEU A 687 -10.13 20.14 -26.48
CA LEU A 687 -8.97 20.87 -26.95
C LEU A 687 -7.91 20.87 -25.86
N GLY A 688 -6.63 20.89 -26.23
CA GLY A 688 -5.53 20.99 -25.29
C GLY A 688 -4.17 20.89 -25.95
N GLY A 689 -3.11 21.23 -25.23
CA GLY A 689 -1.74 21.15 -25.72
C GLY A 689 -0.78 21.11 -24.54
N ASN A 690 0.53 21.22 -24.79
CA ASN A 690 1.55 21.26 -23.73
C ASN A 690 1.43 20.09 -22.74
N LEU A 691 1.27 18.87 -23.25
CA LEU A 691 1.19 17.64 -22.45
C LEU A 691 -0.04 17.54 -21.55
N SER A 692 -1.11 18.32 -21.81
CA SER A 692 -2.45 18.04 -21.28
C SER A 692 -3.01 16.73 -21.82
N PHE A 693 -3.92 16.09 -21.09
CA PHE A 693 -4.53 14.83 -21.51
C PHE A 693 -5.92 14.63 -20.90
N ALA A 694 -6.67 13.72 -21.53
CA ALA A 694 -7.82 13.06 -20.93
C ALA A 694 -7.45 11.59 -20.64
N ASN A 695 -7.79 11.10 -19.45
CA ASN A 695 -7.55 9.73 -19.03
C ASN A 695 -8.87 9.08 -18.65
N LEU A 696 -9.20 7.94 -19.26
CA LEU A 696 -10.33 7.12 -18.84
C LEU A 696 -9.90 6.28 -17.64
N ILE A 697 -10.32 6.69 -16.44
CA ILE A 697 -9.99 6.02 -15.19
C ILE A 697 -11.02 4.93 -14.93
N ILE A 698 -10.57 3.68 -14.90
CA ILE A 698 -11.40 2.53 -14.57
C ILE A 698 -11.26 2.28 -13.07
N GLU A 699 -12.37 2.23 -12.34
CA GLU A 699 -12.40 1.74 -10.96
C GLU A 699 -11.48 2.50 -9.98
N ASN A 700 -11.35 3.82 -10.21
CA ASN A 700 -10.42 4.71 -9.51
C ASN A 700 -8.94 4.28 -9.61
N TYR A 701 -8.59 3.51 -10.64
CA TYR A 701 -7.24 3.08 -10.97
C TYR A 701 -6.75 3.75 -12.26
N ALA A 702 -5.78 4.64 -12.13
CA ALA A 702 -5.10 5.24 -13.27
C ALA A 702 -4.06 4.25 -13.81
N VAL A 703 -4.35 3.61 -14.95
CA VAL A 703 -3.37 2.72 -15.58
C VAL A 703 -2.13 3.53 -15.96
N PRO A 704 -0.92 3.11 -15.52
CA PRO A 704 0.31 3.86 -15.75
C PRO A 704 0.67 3.91 -17.24
N ARG A 705 1.51 4.90 -17.61
CA ARG A 705 1.84 5.19 -19.01
C ARG A 705 2.40 3.95 -19.73
N GLY A 706 1.87 3.68 -20.93
CA GLY A 706 2.44 2.66 -21.83
C GLY A 706 1.93 1.24 -21.62
N GLY A 707 0.83 1.06 -20.88
CA GLY A 707 0.13 -0.22 -20.78
C GLY A 707 -0.68 -0.61 -22.03
N ILE A 708 -1.11 -1.86 -22.09
CA ILE A 708 -1.83 -2.46 -23.23
C ILE A 708 -3.23 -1.88 -23.49
N TYR A 709 -3.79 -1.10 -22.56
CA TYR A 709 -5.20 -0.67 -22.58
C TYR A 709 -5.46 0.71 -23.20
N ASN A 710 -4.43 1.47 -23.57
CA ASN A 710 -4.51 2.79 -24.25
C ASN A 710 -5.64 3.73 -23.74
N LEU A 711 -5.73 3.92 -22.42
CA LEU A 711 -6.80 4.71 -21.78
C LEU A 711 -6.54 6.21 -21.71
N ARG A 712 -5.37 6.66 -22.19
CA ARG A 712 -4.96 8.06 -22.17
C ARG A 712 -4.95 8.65 -23.57
N TYR A 713 -5.62 9.79 -23.73
CA TYR A 713 -5.55 10.61 -24.93
C TYR A 713 -4.84 11.93 -24.63
N SER A 714 -3.81 12.28 -25.40
CA SER A 714 -3.07 13.53 -25.22
C SER A 714 -3.18 14.39 -26.49
N PRO A 715 -3.95 15.48 -26.46
CA PRO A 715 -4.09 16.34 -27.62
C PRO A 715 -2.75 16.99 -28.01
N LYS A 716 -2.49 17.04 -29.32
CA LYS A 716 -1.18 17.51 -29.85
C LYS A 716 -1.12 19.01 -30.03
N GLN A 717 -2.27 19.65 -30.18
CA GLN A 717 -2.38 21.08 -30.46
C GLN A 717 -3.68 21.60 -29.85
N ASP A 718 -3.66 22.87 -29.50
CA ASP A 718 -4.79 23.57 -28.88
C ASP A 718 -5.92 23.85 -29.89
N ALA A 719 -6.53 22.78 -30.38
CA ALA A 719 -7.61 22.78 -31.35
C ALA A 719 -8.63 21.70 -30.97
N MET A 720 -9.91 21.93 -31.31
CA MET A 720 -10.96 20.96 -31.00
C MET A 720 -10.80 19.69 -31.83
N GLU A 721 -10.69 18.57 -31.13
CA GLU A 721 -10.59 17.24 -31.71
C GLU A 721 -11.42 16.22 -30.94
N TRP A 722 -11.65 15.06 -31.56
CA TRP A 722 -12.36 13.95 -30.94
C TRP A 722 -11.33 12.93 -30.42
N ALA A 723 -11.37 12.70 -29.11
CA ALA A 723 -10.81 11.52 -28.48
C ALA A 723 -11.85 10.40 -28.52
N GLN A 724 -11.42 9.17 -28.79
CA GLN A 724 -12.28 7.98 -28.75
C GLN A 724 -11.53 6.83 -28.10
N TRP A 725 -12.20 6.13 -27.20
CA TRP A 725 -11.72 4.90 -26.58
C TRP A 725 -12.62 3.73 -26.99
N ASP A 726 -12.00 2.58 -27.28
CA ASP A 726 -12.71 1.29 -27.31
C ASP A 726 -12.80 0.76 -25.87
N THR A 727 -14.02 0.62 -25.39
CA THR A 727 -14.36 0.23 -24.02
C THR A 727 -15.06 -1.12 -23.94
N SER A 728 -15.04 -1.89 -25.04
CA SER A 728 -15.69 -3.22 -25.10
C SER A 728 -15.21 -4.17 -23.99
N PHE A 729 -13.91 -4.17 -23.69
CA PHE A 729 -13.31 -4.94 -22.59
C PHE A 729 -13.77 -4.50 -21.20
N TRP A 730 -14.10 -3.22 -21.03
CA TRP A 730 -14.39 -2.59 -19.75
C TRP A 730 -15.89 -2.49 -19.44
N LYS A 731 -16.76 -3.13 -20.22
CA LYS A 731 -18.21 -3.13 -19.98
C LYS A 731 -18.54 -3.68 -18.58
N GLY A 732 -19.39 -2.97 -17.86
CA GLY A 732 -19.82 -3.27 -16.49
C GLY A 732 -18.98 -2.60 -15.40
N PHE A 733 -17.78 -2.11 -15.71
CA PHE A 733 -16.93 -1.42 -14.75
C PHE A 733 -17.37 0.03 -14.53
N SER A 734 -17.13 0.55 -13.32
CA SER A 734 -17.26 1.97 -13.02
C SER A 734 -16.06 2.74 -13.58
N ALA A 735 -16.31 3.92 -14.14
CA ALA A 735 -15.28 4.78 -14.68
C ALA A 735 -15.58 6.27 -14.47
N TYR A 736 -14.56 7.09 -14.65
CA TYR A 736 -14.69 8.53 -14.88
C TYR A 736 -13.59 8.99 -15.83
N ILE A 737 -13.80 10.13 -16.50
CA ILE A 737 -12.75 10.74 -17.33
C ILE A 737 -12.10 11.85 -16.52
N GLU A 738 -10.77 11.79 -16.43
CA GLU A 738 -9.92 12.83 -15.83
C GLU A 738 -9.31 13.70 -16.92
N PHE A 739 -9.38 15.01 -16.75
CA PHE A 739 -8.74 16.02 -17.58
C PHE A 739 -7.70 16.75 -16.72
N ALA A 740 -6.43 16.67 -17.10
CA ALA A 740 -5.34 17.24 -16.31
C ALA A 740 -4.14 17.65 -17.18
N THR A 741 -3.23 18.44 -16.59
CA THR A 741 -1.90 18.70 -17.16
C THR A 741 -0.92 17.61 -16.73
N GLN A 742 0.21 17.46 -17.44
CA GLN A 742 1.21 16.44 -17.09
C GLN A 742 1.66 16.51 -15.62
N ASP A 743 1.76 17.70 -15.08
CA ASP A 743 2.25 17.94 -13.72
C ASP A 743 1.13 17.74 -12.65
N ASP A 744 -0.11 17.56 -13.08
CA ASP A 744 -1.29 17.39 -12.20
C ASP A 744 -1.89 15.96 -12.29
N VAL A 745 -1.23 15.03 -12.98
CA VAL A 745 -1.74 13.68 -13.26
C VAL A 745 -1.76 12.79 -12.02
N THR A 746 -2.77 11.93 -11.96
CA THR A 746 -2.98 10.87 -10.95
C THR A 746 -1.98 9.73 -11.00
#